data_AF-L7FIE2-F1
#
_entry.id   AF-L7FIE2-F1
#
_cell.length_a   1.000
_cell.length_b   1.000
_cell.length_c   1.000
_cell.angle_alpha   90.00
_cell.angle_beta   90.00
_cell.angle_gamma   90.00
#
_symmetry.space_group_name_H-M   'P 1'
#
loop_
_entity.id
_entity.type
_entity.pdbx_description
1 polymer ?
#
loop_
_entity_poly.entity_id
_entity_poly.type
_entity_poly.pdbx_seq_one_letter_code
_entity_poly.pdbx_strand_id
1 'polypeptide(L)'
;MATESRQSDEPTGQAAEAEHLVPVSSLISGGSLVDRVPLQLSFGIIERFSEGLYSSPNKAFEELITNSYDAGAKRVWVALPNDLAATEAVVVVGDDGESMGQSDLHDLWKIGESKKRTEKPPAGRKNPVGKFGIGKLATYVLARSLTYLVYQGGVYRAITMDFSILENAPAGLLNTIDLQLDMVELSREDVLLALEKAFISLGENNAFLEAVRNNEPDHWTAVILADLKPAAAEIELGRLRWILRTALPLHPDFKLYYNAEDLESTKADKERLWDFMVGKDEGQLPGGGKGKKSEWAQMATSEIELPDGSTASALRLPHAGLIAGKAILFKDLINSGKSERIERSHGFFVRVRGRLINLGVEAADFDLDVELRHGTLSRFFMEVWVDGLDEGVASARESIKESLALDEVKSYLKAVFNRARTIAQEKDRDDKLGRLGKDNRLADPPLALSQGPLRRMLKRAAEGDSVVQDSLGIVPSQEEDMANAVESKDDLVEKIVMEPQVSSARFVSYDPVRKTVVLNESHPFVANYKDAKKVDEPLRLLGLTELLTEAYMLDENVAPEVVERVMRRRDSFLRALVKRYPRSATVIAQHLNDARNRKDDLEDAVADAFSMLGFHVVKRGGATHGTDGIATARLGRRQENAQSSSYAFTYDAKSSGESVVIHLDDDGVEIPIENTSKVAKIRADTARTSILRVHRESLAKDKSVEIKPSFTVVVAPDFQGAEDPEALLSKVCENDAIVPIRVADLAKLVEVFPLQGLSPASIRPLFDLRSPADTANWIKQQEASVSVPRPRIDRLVQVLEKFSDKPVATKIQHLHAWMLADDWTGAESELEGLVRGLHALAPVSFFYQDGYIALNASIEALYSEIRASLEVYEDGGMVAPYLASMPQATG
;
A
#
# COMPACT_ATOMS: atom_id res chain seq x y z
N MET A 1 48.42 65.87 -25.52
CA MET A 1 47.87 64.55 -25.18
C MET A 1 46.39 64.73 -24.93
N ALA A 2 45.43 64.02 -25.51
CA ALA A 2 45.29 63.31 -26.77
C ALA A 2 43.76 63.26 -27.00
N THR A 3 43.35 63.33 -28.25
CA THR A 3 41.97 63.41 -28.76
C THR A 3 41.31 62.04 -28.89
N GLU A 4 40.01 61.92 -28.62
CA GLU A 4 39.18 60.81 -29.13
C GLU A 4 37.81 61.31 -29.63
N SER A 5 37.50 60.97 -30.89
CA SER A 5 36.18 61.09 -31.50
C SER A 5 36.02 60.06 -32.66
N ARG A 6 34.98 59.20 -32.54
CA ARG A 6 34.11 58.55 -33.54
C ARG A 6 34.67 57.84 -34.81
N GLN A 7 34.23 56.58 -34.97
CA GLN A 7 33.80 55.85 -36.20
C GLN A 7 33.01 54.61 -35.69
N SER A 8 31.71 54.36 -35.94
CA SER A 8 30.94 54.00 -37.15
C SER A 8 31.32 52.66 -37.79
N ASP A 9 30.74 51.55 -37.30
CA ASP A 9 30.79 50.22 -37.90
C ASP A 9 29.60 50.00 -38.86
N GLU A 10 29.90 49.49 -40.05
CA GLU A 10 28.95 48.97 -41.05
C GLU A 10 28.40 47.58 -40.65
N PRO A 11 27.19 47.19 -41.10
CA PRO A 11 26.62 45.88 -40.80
C PRO A 11 27.19 44.81 -41.74
N THR A 12 27.79 43.76 -41.16
CA THR A 12 28.15 42.53 -41.85
C THR A 12 26.89 41.75 -42.24
N GLY A 13 26.82 41.36 -43.52
CA GLY A 13 25.70 40.64 -44.10
C GLY A 13 25.42 39.29 -43.42
N GLN A 14 24.14 39.06 -43.10
CA GLN A 14 23.60 37.74 -42.79
C GLN A 14 23.55 36.92 -44.09
N ALA A 15 24.23 35.78 -44.10
CA ALA A 15 24.03 34.75 -45.12
C ALA A 15 22.61 34.19 -44.95
N ALA A 16 21.82 34.21 -46.02
CA ALA A 16 20.52 33.57 -46.06
C ALA A 16 20.69 32.04 -45.91
N GLU A 17 20.11 31.46 -44.86
CA GLU A 17 19.97 30.02 -44.72
C GLU A 17 19.08 29.51 -45.87
N ALA A 18 19.55 28.50 -46.62
CA ALA A 18 18.82 27.96 -47.76
C ALA A 18 17.67 27.08 -47.25
N GLU A 19 16.42 27.49 -47.49
CA GLU A 19 15.24 26.66 -47.23
C GLU A 19 15.27 25.41 -48.13
N HIS A 20 15.17 24.22 -47.52
CA HIS A 20 15.18 22.95 -48.24
C HIS A 20 13.74 22.49 -48.52
N LEU A 21 13.36 22.49 -49.80
CA LEU A 21 12.04 22.02 -50.22
C LEU A 21 12.01 20.49 -50.36
N VAL A 22 10.99 19.87 -49.78
CA VAL A 22 10.78 18.42 -49.81
C VAL A 22 9.48 18.12 -50.57
N PRO A 23 9.58 17.62 -51.82
CA PRO A 23 8.40 17.25 -52.58
C PRO A 23 7.75 15.97 -52.02
N VAL A 24 6.49 15.73 -52.38
CA VAL A 24 5.84 14.44 -52.14
C VAL A 24 6.56 13.30 -52.87
N SER A 25 6.50 12.10 -52.28
CA SER A 25 7.12 10.88 -52.79
C SER A 25 6.74 10.60 -54.24
N SER A 26 7.67 10.00 -55.00
CA SER A 26 7.44 9.55 -56.38
C SER A 26 6.33 8.49 -56.51
N LEU A 27 5.93 7.87 -55.39
CA LEU A 27 4.76 6.99 -55.33
C LEU A 27 3.46 7.77 -55.61
N ILE A 28 3.41 9.05 -55.24
CA ILE A 28 2.30 9.95 -55.52
C ILE A 28 2.44 10.46 -56.95
N SER A 29 1.58 9.98 -57.84
CA SER A 29 1.54 10.41 -59.25
C SER A 29 0.35 11.34 -59.44
N GLY A 30 0.62 12.60 -59.74
CA GLY A 30 -0.42 13.62 -59.83
C GLY A 30 -0.60 14.41 -58.52
N GLY A 31 -1.68 15.18 -58.47
CA GLY A 31 -2.01 16.06 -57.36
C GLY A 31 -1.64 17.52 -57.60
N SER A 32 -2.42 18.41 -56.99
CA SER A 32 -2.16 19.86 -56.99
C SER A 32 -1.58 20.28 -55.65
N LEU A 33 -0.47 21.02 -55.66
CA LEU A 33 0.10 21.63 -54.46
C LEU A 33 -0.94 22.55 -53.82
N VAL A 34 -1.29 22.27 -52.57
CA VAL A 34 -2.28 23.06 -51.81
C VAL A 34 -1.65 23.83 -50.66
N ASP A 35 -0.51 23.37 -50.14
CA ASP A 35 0.20 24.04 -49.05
C ASP A 35 1.66 23.60 -48.93
N ARG A 36 2.43 24.29 -48.09
CA ARG A 36 3.75 23.89 -47.63
C ARG A 36 3.83 23.93 -46.11
N VAL A 37 4.23 22.80 -45.51
CA VAL A 37 4.36 22.68 -44.06
C VAL A 37 5.80 23.01 -43.65
N PRO A 38 6.02 24.09 -42.87
CA PRO A 38 7.34 24.41 -42.35
C PRO A 38 7.72 23.42 -41.25
N LEU A 39 8.93 22.88 -41.33
CA LEU A 39 9.44 21.91 -40.38
C LEU A 39 10.90 22.21 -40.04
N GLN A 40 11.15 22.57 -38.78
CA GLN A 40 12.48 22.80 -38.26
C GLN A 40 12.96 21.57 -37.48
N LEU A 41 14.08 20.97 -37.91
CA LEU A 41 14.64 19.74 -37.32
C LEU A 41 16.08 19.93 -36.87
N SER A 42 16.39 19.59 -35.62
CA SER A 42 17.77 19.42 -35.18
C SER A 42 18.22 17.97 -35.43
N PHE A 43 19.25 17.81 -36.26
CA PHE A 43 19.81 16.50 -36.62
C PHE A 43 20.27 15.72 -35.39
N GLY A 44 21.08 16.36 -34.53
CA GLY A 44 21.62 15.71 -33.34
C GLY A 44 20.57 15.33 -32.31
N ILE A 45 19.38 15.95 -32.34
CA ILE A 45 18.25 15.57 -31.48
C ILE A 45 17.55 14.32 -32.01
N ILE A 46 17.33 14.22 -33.33
CA ILE A 46 16.68 13.04 -33.93
C ILE A 46 17.58 11.82 -33.78
N GLU A 47 18.87 11.93 -34.14
CA GLU A 47 19.84 10.83 -34.02
C GLU A 47 19.92 10.31 -32.58
N ARG A 48 20.06 11.21 -31.58
CA ARG A 48 20.12 10.79 -30.17
C ARG A 48 18.80 10.28 -29.60
N PHE A 49 17.65 10.80 -30.07
CA PHE A 49 16.36 10.21 -29.70
C PHE A 49 16.19 8.83 -30.34
N SER A 50 16.66 8.62 -31.56
CA SER A 50 16.63 7.33 -32.23
C SER A 50 17.57 6.31 -31.56
N GLU A 51 18.78 6.70 -31.16
CA GLU A 51 19.73 5.83 -30.43
C GLU A 51 19.30 5.53 -28.98
N GLY A 52 18.68 6.49 -28.29
CA GLY A 52 18.35 6.40 -26.87
C GLY A 52 16.91 5.98 -26.51
N LEU A 53 15.90 6.39 -27.30
CA LEU A 53 14.48 6.09 -27.02
C LEU A 53 13.92 4.91 -27.83
N TYR A 54 14.44 4.68 -29.04
CA TYR A 54 13.89 3.71 -29.99
C TYR A 54 14.93 2.63 -30.32
N SER A 55 15.30 1.84 -29.31
CA SER A 55 16.32 0.78 -29.42
C SER A 55 15.98 -0.39 -30.34
N SER A 56 14.81 -0.41 -30.99
CA SER A 56 14.46 -1.46 -31.97
C SER A 56 13.53 -0.98 -33.09
N PRO A 57 13.73 -1.45 -34.34
CA PRO A 57 12.85 -1.26 -35.49
C PRO A 57 11.37 -1.59 -35.22
N ASN A 58 11.11 -2.64 -34.43
CA ASN A 58 9.77 -3.08 -34.06
C ASN A 58 8.96 -2.00 -33.33
N LYS A 59 9.63 -1.07 -32.65
CA LYS A 59 8.98 -0.02 -31.87
C LYS A 59 8.20 0.94 -32.75
N ALA A 60 8.66 1.19 -33.98
CA ALA A 60 7.95 2.04 -34.93
C ALA A 60 6.56 1.50 -35.29
N PHE A 61 6.40 0.18 -35.45
CA PHE A 61 5.09 -0.44 -35.66
C PHE A 61 4.17 -0.26 -34.46
N GLU A 62 4.68 -0.46 -33.24
CA GLU A 62 3.90 -0.19 -32.02
C GLU A 62 3.40 1.26 -31.98
N GLU A 63 4.25 2.24 -32.30
CA GLU A 63 3.87 3.66 -32.32
C GLU A 63 2.83 3.97 -33.41
N LEU A 64 2.98 3.41 -34.62
CA LEU A 64 2.01 3.60 -35.70
C LEU A 64 0.64 3.00 -35.35
N ILE A 65 0.60 1.76 -34.86
CA ILE A 65 -0.65 1.11 -34.45
C ILE A 65 -1.31 1.84 -33.27
N THR A 66 -0.49 2.33 -32.34
CA THR A 66 -0.98 3.15 -31.22
C THR A 66 -1.57 4.46 -31.73
N ASN A 67 -0.97 5.09 -32.74
CA ASN A 67 -1.54 6.29 -33.35
C ASN A 67 -2.86 6.02 -34.08
N SER A 68 -2.96 4.90 -34.81
CA SER A 68 -4.22 4.47 -35.42
C SER A 68 -5.30 4.21 -34.36
N TYR A 69 -4.93 3.60 -33.23
CA TYR A 69 -5.85 3.43 -32.10
C TYR A 69 -6.27 4.78 -31.49
N ASP A 70 -5.34 5.71 -31.28
CA ASP A 70 -5.68 7.06 -30.77
C ASP A 70 -6.62 7.81 -31.73
N ALA A 71 -6.55 7.54 -33.04
CA ALA A 71 -7.45 8.07 -34.07
C ALA A 71 -8.84 7.41 -34.05
N GLY A 72 -9.10 6.46 -33.15
CA GLY A 72 -10.39 5.78 -33.07
C GLY A 72 -10.57 4.65 -34.08
N ALA A 73 -9.50 4.20 -34.74
CA ALA A 73 -9.58 3.09 -35.69
C ALA A 73 -10.13 1.83 -35.01
N LYS A 74 -10.95 1.10 -35.78
CA LYS A 74 -11.45 -0.24 -35.46
C LYS A 74 -10.69 -1.32 -36.21
N ARG A 75 -10.14 -0.97 -37.38
CA ARG A 75 -9.33 -1.86 -38.21
C ARG A 75 -8.01 -1.17 -38.53
N VAL A 76 -6.93 -1.90 -38.30
CA VAL A 76 -5.58 -1.49 -38.68
C VAL A 76 -4.99 -2.58 -39.57
N TRP A 77 -4.36 -2.21 -40.66
CA TRP A 77 -3.74 -3.11 -41.61
C TRP A 77 -2.25 -2.84 -41.65
N VAL A 78 -1.44 -3.85 -41.37
CA VAL A 78 0.01 -3.82 -41.47
C VAL A 78 0.40 -4.73 -42.63
N ALA A 79 1.00 -4.15 -43.67
CA ALA A 79 1.45 -4.85 -44.85
C ALA A 79 2.94 -4.61 -45.08
N LEU A 80 3.70 -5.69 -45.22
CA LEU A 80 5.15 -5.69 -45.35
C LEU A 80 5.62 -6.87 -46.21
N PRO A 81 6.69 -6.71 -47.00
CA PRO A 81 7.16 -7.74 -47.91
C PRO A 81 7.79 -8.89 -47.13
N ASN A 82 7.89 -10.06 -47.75
CA ASN A 82 8.60 -11.20 -47.18
C ASN A 82 10.10 -10.95 -47.03
N ASP A 83 10.67 -10.07 -47.86
CA ASP A 83 12.06 -9.64 -47.80
C ASP A 83 12.13 -8.11 -47.68
N LEU A 84 12.45 -7.63 -46.48
CA LEU A 84 12.60 -6.21 -46.16
C LEU A 84 13.93 -5.62 -46.66
N ALA A 85 14.86 -6.45 -47.14
CA ALA A 85 16.12 -6.01 -47.72
C ALA A 85 16.02 -5.75 -49.24
N ALA A 86 14.88 -6.07 -49.86
CA ALA A 86 14.66 -5.82 -51.27
C ALA A 86 14.66 -4.31 -51.58
N THR A 87 15.26 -3.90 -52.70
CA THR A 87 15.45 -2.48 -53.05
C THR A 87 14.13 -1.70 -53.15
N GLU A 88 13.08 -2.35 -53.63
CA GLU A 88 11.73 -1.78 -53.79
C GLU A 88 10.80 -2.15 -52.61
N ALA A 89 11.36 -2.57 -51.47
CA ALA A 89 10.56 -2.93 -50.29
C ALA A 89 9.84 -1.70 -49.73
N VAL A 90 8.53 -1.84 -49.53
CA VAL A 90 7.67 -0.81 -48.94
C VAL A 90 6.90 -1.43 -47.78
N VAL A 91 6.76 -0.70 -46.68
CA VAL A 91 5.86 -1.05 -45.57
C VAL A 91 4.67 -0.11 -45.59
N VAL A 92 3.46 -0.65 -45.49
CA VAL A 92 2.22 0.13 -45.41
C VAL A 92 1.52 -0.17 -44.09
N VAL A 93 1.19 0.88 -43.33
CA VAL A 93 0.29 0.81 -42.17
C VAL A 93 -0.94 1.66 -42.47
N GLY A 94 -2.08 1.01 -42.69
CA GLY A 94 -3.36 1.66 -42.95
C GLY A 94 -4.31 1.54 -41.76
N ASP A 95 -5.20 2.51 -41.58
CA ASP A 95 -6.26 2.46 -40.58
C ASP A 95 -7.55 3.17 -41.02
N ASP A 96 -8.67 2.84 -40.38
CA ASP A 96 -9.99 3.44 -40.60
C ASP A 96 -10.39 4.46 -39.51
N GLY A 97 -9.41 5.08 -38.86
CA GLY A 97 -9.62 6.10 -37.84
C GLY A 97 -9.96 7.48 -38.41
N GLU A 98 -10.28 8.41 -37.52
CA GLU A 98 -10.39 9.84 -37.85
C GLU A 98 -9.05 10.33 -38.41
N SER A 99 -9.06 10.69 -39.69
CA SER A 99 -7.86 11.14 -40.41
C SER A 99 -7.60 12.64 -40.22
N MET A 100 -6.69 13.20 -41.00
CA MET A 100 -6.15 14.55 -40.83
C MET A 100 -6.54 15.49 -41.97
N GLY A 101 -6.96 16.71 -41.61
CA GLY A 101 -7.15 17.82 -42.54
C GLY A 101 -5.86 18.60 -42.79
N GLN A 102 -5.95 19.71 -43.53
CA GLN A 102 -4.78 20.55 -43.84
C GLN A 102 -4.10 21.10 -42.58
N SER A 103 -4.87 21.64 -41.62
CA SER A 103 -4.33 22.13 -40.34
C SER A 103 -3.71 21.02 -39.50
N ASP A 104 -4.32 19.84 -39.51
CA ASP A 104 -3.88 18.71 -38.70
C ASP A 104 -2.57 18.14 -39.24
N LEU A 105 -2.35 18.19 -40.56
CA LEU A 105 -1.08 17.85 -41.19
C LEU A 105 0.03 18.87 -40.87
N HIS A 106 -0.29 20.15 -40.66
CA HIS A 106 0.68 21.12 -40.09
C HIS A 106 1.05 20.75 -38.67
N ASP A 107 0.05 20.45 -37.84
CA ASP A 107 0.26 20.07 -36.45
C ASP A 107 0.96 18.72 -36.32
N LEU A 108 0.74 17.79 -37.26
CA LEU A 108 1.41 16.50 -37.33
C LEU A 108 2.92 16.69 -37.29
N TRP A 109 3.46 17.71 -37.95
CA TRP A 109 4.90 17.93 -38.06
C TRP A 109 5.51 18.79 -36.94
N LYS A 110 4.70 19.32 -36.02
CA LYS A 110 5.23 19.93 -34.79
C LYS A 110 5.83 18.84 -33.89
N ILE A 111 7.06 19.05 -33.43
CA ILE A 111 7.78 18.09 -32.58
C ILE A 111 7.63 18.49 -31.11
N GLY A 112 7.35 17.52 -30.25
CA GLY A 112 7.22 17.75 -28.80
C GLY A 112 5.86 18.28 -28.36
N GLU A 113 4.97 18.60 -29.30
CA GLU A 113 3.60 19.03 -29.03
C GLU A 113 2.60 17.92 -29.41
N SER A 114 1.64 17.65 -28.53
CA SER A 114 0.53 16.74 -28.82
C SER A 114 -0.76 17.34 -28.31
N LYS A 115 -1.70 17.60 -29.23
CA LYS A 115 -3.04 18.11 -28.89
C LYS A 115 -4.00 17.02 -28.42
N LYS A 116 -3.61 15.74 -28.53
CA LYS A 116 -4.47 14.57 -28.24
C LYS A 116 -5.07 14.60 -26.83
N ARG A 117 -4.37 15.17 -25.83
CA ARG A 117 -4.86 15.25 -24.43
C ARG A 117 -5.66 16.51 -24.10
N THR A 118 -5.60 17.53 -24.96
CA THR A 118 -6.25 18.82 -24.77
C THR A 118 -7.50 18.97 -25.65
N GLU A 119 -7.58 18.21 -26.74
CA GLU A 119 -8.76 18.13 -27.61
C GLU A 119 -9.71 17.02 -27.17
N LYS A 120 -10.97 17.13 -27.59
CA LYS A 120 -11.96 16.09 -27.34
C LYS A 120 -11.53 14.84 -28.13
N PRO A 121 -11.23 13.71 -27.47
CA PRO A 121 -10.78 12.53 -28.19
C PRO A 121 -11.91 11.95 -29.05
N PRO A 122 -11.57 11.13 -30.07
CA PRO A 122 -12.56 10.39 -30.86
C PRO A 122 -13.51 9.61 -29.97
N ALA A 123 -14.75 9.40 -30.45
CA ALA A 123 -15.77 8.69 -29.69
C ALA A 123 -15.25 7.31 -29.22
N GLY A 124 -15.39 7.02 -27.93
CA GLY A 124 -14.87 5.80 -27.32
C GLY A 124 -13.39 5.78 -26.93
N ARG A 125 -12.61 6.86 -27.12
CA ARG A 125 -11.16 6.90 -26.85
C ARG A 125 -10.78 7.92 -25.77
N LYS A 126 -11.37 7.81 -24.58
CA LYS A 126 -11.24 8.78 -23.46
C LYS A 126 -9.80 9.07 -23.00
N ASN A 127 -8.87 8.12 -23.20
CA ASN A 127 -7.48 8.23 -22.75
C ASN A 127 -6.50 7.92 -23.90
N PRO A 128 -6.07 8.92 -24.69
CA PRO A 128 -5.09 8.70 -25.75
C PRO A 128 -3.73 8.28 -25.18
N VAL A 129 -3.13 7.29 -25.83
CA VAL A 129 -1.86 6.67 -25.43
C VAL A 129 -0.68 7.58 -25.76
N GLY A 130 -0.71 8.21 -26.93
CA GLY A 130 0.30 9.17 -27.37
C GLY A 130 0.31 10.44 -26.51
N LYS A 131 1.48 10.81 -25.97
CA LYS A 131 1.64 11.98 -25.09
C LYS A 131 2.59 13.06 -25.62
N PHE A 132 3.65 12.67 -26.34
CA PHE A 132 4.82 13.53 -26.55
C PHE A 132 5.00 14.04 -27.99
N GLY A 133 4.15 13.62 -28.94
CA GLY A 133 4.22 14.10 -30.34
C GLY A 133 5.45 13.61 -31.15
N ILE A 134 6.28 12.73 -30.58
CA ILE A 134 7.52 12.24 -31.21
C ILE A 134 7.41 10.85 -31.86
N GLY A 135 6.30 10.13 -31.67
CA GLY A 135 6.14 8.74 -32.13
C GLY A 135 6.32 8.55 -33.64
N LYS A 136 5.98 9.57 -34.45
CA LYS A 136 6.22 9.58 -35.90
C LYS A 136 7.71 9.45 -36.26
N LEU A 137 8.60 9.98 -35.41
CA LEU A 137 10.05 9.91 -35.60
C LEU A 137 10.61 8.51 -35.35
N ALA A 138 9.86 7.60 -34.71
CA ALA A 138 10.28 6.21 -34.58
C ALA A 138 10.47 5.54 -35.96
N THR A 139 9.74 6.00 -36.97
CA THR A 139 9.85 5.49 -38.35
C THR A 139 11.17 5.87 -39.03
N TYR A 140 11.90 6.88 -38.53
CA TYR A 140 13.25 7.21 -39.00
C TYR A 140 14.23 6.05 -38.89
N VAL A 141 14.02 5.15 -37.90
CA VAL A 141 14.83 3.94 -37.73
C VAL A 141 14.55 2.92 -38.84
N LEU A 142 13.35 2.95 -39.42
CA LEU A 142 12.89 1.99 -40.43
C LEU A 142 13.16 2.42 -41.87
N ALA A 143 12.94 3.68 -42.19
CA ALA A 143 12.86 4.14 -43.58
C ALA A 143 13.44 5.54 -43.77
N ARG A 144 13.89 5.82 -44.99
CA ARG A 144 14.29 7.18 -45.41
C ARG A 144 13.10 8.00 -45.89
N SER A 145 12.10 7.37 -46.51
CA SER A 145 10.90 8.07 -46.97
C SER A 145 9.68 7.68 -46.14
N LEU A 146 8.99 8.68 -45.59
CA LEU A 146 7.75 8.53 -44.84
C LEU A 146 6.65 9.36 -45.51
N THR A 147 5.64 8.70 -46.07
CA THR A 147 4.50 9.36 -46.71
C THR A 147 3.22 9.11 -45.93
N TYR A 148 2.50 10.17 -45.62
CA TYR A 148 1.13 10.10 -45.13
C TYR A 148 0.18 10.36 -46.29
N LEU A 149 -0.74 9.42 -46.53
CA LEU A 149 -1.86 9.56 -47.44
C LEU A 149 -3.14 9.53 -46.59
N VAL A 150 -3.90 10.62 -46.62
CA VAL A 150 -5.02 10.86 -45.69
C VAL A 150 -6.30 11.13 -46.45
N TYR A 151 -7.41 10.64 -45.91
CA TYR A 151 -8.74 10.91 -46.42
C TYR A 151 -9.65 11.41 -45.29
N GLN A 152 -10.10 12.66 -45.40
CA GLN A 152 -11.02 13.27 -44.46
C GLN A 152 -11.96 14.24 -45.18
N GLY A 153 -13.26 14.16 -44.89
CA GLY A 153 -14.25 15.10 -45.41
C GLY A 153 -14.37 15.10 -46.93
N GLY A 154 -14.15 13.96 -47.59
CA GLY A 154 -14.22 13.83 -49.05
C GLY A 154 -12.97 14.32 -49.81
N VAL A 155 -11.91 14.69 -49.10
CA VAL A 155 -10.67 15.22 -49.71
C VAL A 155 -9.49 14.31 -49.38
N TYR A 156 -8.71 13.98 -50.40
CA TYR A 156 -7.47 13.22 -50.28
C TYR A 156 -6.27 14.14 -50.25
N ARG A 157 -5.36 13.94 -49.30
CA ARG A 157 -4.10 14.69 -49.25
C ARG A 157 -2.91 13.76 -49.05
N ALA A 158 -1.76 14.20 -49.55
CA ALA A 158 -0.49 13.53 -49.27
C ALA A 158 0.58 14.53 -48.84
N ILE A 159 1.44 14.06 -47.94
CA ILE A 159 2.65 14.77 -47.49
C ILE A 159 3.75 13.74 -47.25
N THR A 160 4.98 14.09 -47.62
CA THR A 160 6.15 13.21 -47.47
C THR A 160 7.26 13.90 -46.70
N MET A 161 7.90 13.14 -45.81
CA MET A 161 9.17 13.49 -45.20
C MET A 161 10.27 12.60 -45.79
N ASP A 162 11.33 13.23 -46.27
CA ASP A 162 12.55 12.56 -46.74
C ASP A 162 13.67 12.76 -45.71
N PHE A 163 13.93 11.70 -44.96
CA PHE A 163 14.98 11.65 -43.94
C PHE A 163 16.39 11.51 -44.53
N SER A 164 16.56 11.22 -45.82
CA SER A 164 17.89 11.17 -46.45
C SER A 164 18.59 12.54 -46.45
N ILE A 165 17.80 13.61 -46.41
CA ILE A 165 18.26 15.00 -46.29
C ILE A 165 19.03 15.19 -44.97
N LEU A 166 18.62 14.49 -43.92
CA LEU A 166 19.24 14.55 -42.60
C LEU A 166 20.60 13.84 -42.58
N GLU A 167 20.75 12.70 -43.28
CA GLU A 167 21.98 11.89 -43.28
C GLU A 167 23.21 12.64 -43.86
N ASN A 168 22.97 13.70 -44.64
CA ASN A 168 24.02 14.50 -45.27
C ASN A 168 24.32 15.82 -44.53
N ALA A 169 23.68 16.06 -43.38
CA ALA A 169 23.80 17.30 -42.62
C ALA A 169 25.07 17.34 -41.74
N PRO A 170 25.71 18.52 -41.57
CA PRO A 170 26.90 18.63 -40.73
C PRO A 170 26.59 18.31 -39.27
N ALA A 171 27.35 17.36 -38.69
CA ALA A 171 27.19 16.88 -37.33
C ALA A 171 27.34 18.01 -36.29
N GLY A 172 26.25 18.38 -35.62
CA GLY A 172 26.21 19.37 -34.55
C GLY A 172 24.86 19.37 -33.85
N LEU A 173 24.85 19.36 -32.51
CA LEU A 173 23.63 19.20 -31.70
C LEU A 173 22.63 20.37 -31.85
N LEU A 174 23.12 21.53 -32.28
CA LEU A 174 22.36 22.78 -32.47
C LEU A 174 22.13 23.13 -33.94
N ASN A 175 22.57 22.28 -34.87
CA ASN A 175 22.36 22.53 -36.29
C ASN A 175 20.91 22.15 -36.62
N THR A 176 20.07 23.16 -36.78
CA THR A 176 18.71 23.03 -37.28
C THR A 176 18.69 23.13 -38.79
N ILE A 177 17.85 22.33 -39.44
CA ILE A 177 17.54 22.44 -40.86
C ILE A 177 16.09 22.85 -40.97
N ASP A 178 15.84 23.91 -41.74
CA ASP A 178 14.50 24.37 -42.07
C ASP A 178 14.05 23.72 -43.38
N LEU A 179 13.02 22.88 -43.26
CA LEU A 179 12.39 22.15 -44.35
C LEU A 179 11.03 22.75 -44.67
N GLN A 180 10.65 22.67 -45.95
CA GLN A 180 9.30 22.98 -46.43
C GLN A 180 8.74 21.74 -47.11
N LEU A 181 7.83 21.03 -46.44
CA LEU A 181 7.20 19.83 -46.98
C LEU A 181 6.02 20.20 -47.88
N ASP A 182 6.06 19.82 -49.14
CA ASP A 182 4.93 20.02 -50.05
C ASP A 182 3.73 19.16 -49.60
N MET A 183 2.55 19.77 -49.51
CA MET A 183 1.27 19.10 -49.29
C MET A 183 0.45 19.17 -50.57
N VAL A 184 0.02 18.02 -51.08
CA VAL A 184 -0.77 17.94 -52.30
C VAL A 184 -2.18 17.42 -52.01
N GLU A 185 -3.14 17.92 -52.76
CA GLU A 185 -4.49 17.35 -52.84
C GLU A 185 -4.58 16.44 -54.06
N LEU A 186 -5.23 15.27 -53.91
CA LEU A 186 -5.24 14.20 -54.90
C LEU A 186 -6.67 13.87 -55.34
N SER A 187 -6.79 13.40 -56.58
CA SER A 187 -8.01 12.72 -57.02
C SER A 187 -8.06 11.29 -56.46
N ARG A 188 -9.26 10.70 -56.43
CA ARG A 188 -9.42 9.29 -56.04
C ARG A 188 -8.63 8.34 -56.96
N GLU A 189 -8.49 8.67 -58.24
CA GLU A 189 -7.70 7.89 -59.19
C GLU A 189 -6.21 7.92 -58.85
N ASP A 190 -5.67 9.10 -58.52
CA ASP A 190 -4.27 9.27 -58.11
C ASP A 190 -3.97 8.50 -56.82
N VAL A 191 -4.92 8.49 -55.87
CA VAL A 191 -4.84 7.75 -54.59
C VAL A 191 -4.81 6.25 -54.82
N LEU A 192 -5.71 5.72 -55.63
CA LEU A 192 -5.75 4.30 -55.95
C LEU A 192 -4.46 3.88 -56.67
N LEU A 193 -3.97 4.68 -57.60
CA LEU A 193 -2.71 4.44 -58.30
C LEU A 193 -1.51 4.45 -57.34
N ALA A 194 -1.48 5.40 -56.39
CA ALA A 194 -0.42 5.49 -55.38
C ALA A 194 -0.41 4.26 -54.45
N LEU A 195 -1.58 3.84 -53.98
CA LEU A 195 -1.70 2.63 -53.16
C LEU A 195 -1.33 1.38 -53.98
N GLU A 196 -1.83 1.24 -55.21
CA GLU A 196 -1.47 0.13 -56.09
C GLU A 196 0.04 0.01 -56.26
N LYS A 197 0.73 1.13 -56.51
CA LYS A 197 2.20 1.18 -56.57
C LYS A 197 2.87 0.73 -55.28
N ALA A 198 2.41 1.22 -54.14
CA ALA A 198 2.96 0.85 -52.83
C ALA A 198 2.75 -0.65 -52.51
N PHE A 199 1.69 -1.25 -53.04
CA PHE A 199 1.36 -2.65 -52.83
C PHE A 199 1.99 -3.62 -53.86
N ILE A 200 2.66 -3.15 -54.92
CA ILE A 200 3.32 -4.01 -55.91
C ILE A 200 4.29 -5.00 -55.26
N SER A 201 5.14 -4.51 -54.33
CA SER A 201 6.12 -5.33 -53.62
C SER A 201 5.51 -6.25 -52.54
N LEU A 202 4.22 -6.07 -52.22
CA LEU A 202 3.52 -6.71 -51.12
C LEU A 202 2.69 -7.92 -51.55
N GLY A 203 2.45 -8.09 -52.86
CA GLY A 203 1.69 -9.20 -53.45
C GLY A 203 0.24 -8.85 -53.79
N GLU A 204 -0.53 -9.81 -54.30
CA GLU A 204 -1.86 -9.58 -54.89
C GLU A 204 -3.00 -9.40 -53.88
N ASN A 205 -2.84 -9.82 -52.62
CA ASN A 205 -3.93 -9.85 -51.64
C ASN A 205 -3.77 -8.78 -50.55
N ASN A 206 -4.42 -7.63 -50.74
CA ASN A 206 -4.26 -6.45 -49.87
C ASN A 206 -5.60 -5.94 -49.31
N ALA A 207 -5.95 -6.38 -48.10
CA ALA A 207 -7.23 -6.06 -47.47
C ALA A 207 -7.50 -4.55 -47.32
N PHE A 208 -6.47 -3.73 -47.10
CA PHE A 208 -6.62 -2.28 -47.02
C PHE A 208 -6.94 -1.65 -48.38
N LEU A 209 -6.20 -2.01 -49.44
CA LEU A 209 -6.46 -1.52 -50.79
C LEU A 209 -7.87 -1.90 -51.25
N GLU A 210 -8.30 -3.13 -50.99
CA GLU A 210 -9.66 -3.59 -51.31
C GLU A 210 -10.73 -2.84 -50.50
N ALA A 211 -10.45 -2.49 -49.24
CA ALA A 211 -11.34 -1.65 -48.45
C ALA A 211 -11.50 -0.26 -49.08
N VAL A 212 -10.39 0.43 -49.41
CA VAL A 212 -10.43 1.75 -50.07
C VAL A 212 -11.09 1.68 -51.45
N ARG A 213 -10.86 0.61 -52.22
CA ARG A 213 -11.37 0.45 -53.59
C ARG A 213 -12.88 0.20 -53.61
N ASN A 214 -13.37 -0.73 -52.81
CA ASN A 214 -14.73 -1.28 -52.94
C ASN A 214 -15.71 -0.77 -51.88
N ASN A 215 -15.22 -0.45 -50.67
CA ASN A 215 -16.06 -0.04 -49.55
C ASN A 215 -15.30 0.96 -48.68
N GLU A 216 -15.00 2.11 -49.30
CA GLU A 216 -14.11 3.12 -48.73
C GLU A 216 -14.64 3.62 -47.38
N PRO A 217 -13.83 3.58 -46.32
CA PRO A 217 -14.20 4.15 -45.02
C PRO A 217 -14.49 5.65 -45.12
N ASP A 218 -15.36 6.18 -44.23
CA ASP A 218 -15.66 7.62 -44.17
C ASP A 218 -14.40 8.47 -43.99
N HIS A 219 -13.43 7.96 -43.23
CA HIS A 219 -12.10 8.50 -43.00
C HIS A 219 -11.08 7.36 -42.97
N TRP A 220 -9.86 7.60 -43.45
CA TRP A 220 -8.77 6.63 -43.33
C TRP A 220 -7.40 7.30 -43.46
N THR A 221 -6.38 6.66 -42.88
CA THR A 221 -4.98 7.10 -42.99
C THR A 221 -4.13 5.93 -43.48
N ALA A 222 -3.22 6.18 -44.41
CA ALA A 222 -2.20 5.24 -44.84
C ALA A 222 -0.81 5.86 -44.65
N VAL A 223 0.03 5.18 -43.89
CA VAL A 223 1.45 5.51 -43.70
C VAL A 223 2.26 4.57 -44.56
N ILE A 224 3.01 5.13 -45.51
CA ILE A 224 3.84 4.40 -46.46
C ILE A 224 5.30 4.70 -46.16
N LEU A 225 6.06 3.66 -45.81
CA LEU A 225 7.49 3.69 -45.54
C LEU A 225 8.22 3.08 -46.74
N ALA A 226 9.04 3.88 -47.43
CA ALA A 226 9.82 3.47 -48.59
C ALA A 226 11.30 3.83 -48.41
N ASP A 227 12.18 3.23 -49.22
CA ASP A 227 13.64 3.31 -49.04
C ASP A 227 14.02 2.86 -47.61
N LEU A 228 13.78 1.57 -47.35
CA LEU A 228 13.99 0.98 -46.03
C LEU A 228 15.48 0.98 -45.67
N LYS A 229 15.77 1.33 -44.41
CA LYS A 229 17.14 1.35 -43.88
C LYS A 229 17.62 -0.07 -43.57
N PRO A 230 18.95 -0.29 -43.46
CA PRO A 230 19.50 -1.60 -43.08
C PRO A 230 18.88 -2.20 -41.81
N ALA A 231 18.52 -1.36 -40.83
CA ALA A 231 17.86 -1.79 -39.61
C ALA A 231 16.47 -2.45 -39.83
N ALA A 232 15.77 -2.12 -40.93
CA ALA A 232 14.51 -2.80 -41.28
C ALA A 232 14.75 -4.26 -41.69
N ALA A 233 15.90 -4.57 -42.32
CA ALA A 233 16.26 -5.94 -42.70
C ALA A 233 16.55 -6.84 -41.48
N GLU A 234 16.81 -6.26 -40.31
CA GLU A 234 16.99 -6.99 -39.04
C GLU A 234 15.66 -7.45 -38.42
N ILE A 235 14.51 -7.06 -39.00
CA ILE A 235 13.20 -7.45 -38.49
C ILE A 235 12.93 -8.92 -38.82
N GLU A 236 12.86 -9.74 -37.79
CA GLU A 236 12.33 -11.10 -37.88
C GLU A 236 10.79 -11.04 -37.94
N LEU A 237 10.19 -11.34 -39.11
CA LEU A 237 8.74 -11.30 -39.35
C LEU A 237 7.94 -12.09 -38.30
N GLY A 238 8.43 -13.27 -37.90
CA GLY A 238 7.78 -14.07 -36.85
C GLY A 238 7.78 -13.40 -35.48
N ARG A 239 8.89 -12.73 -35.13
CA ARG A 239 9.01 -11.96 -33.88
C ARG A 239 8.15 -10.72 -33.91
N LEU A 240 8.12 -9.99 -35.03
CA LEU A 240 7.23 -8.84 -35.21
C LEU A 240 5.77 -9.28 -35.06
N ARG A 241 5.35 -10.35 -35.75
CA ARG A 241 4.01 -10.93 -35.61
C ARG A 241 3.68 -11.23 -34.14
N TRP A 242 4.59 -11.88 -33.41
CA TRP A 242 4.40 -12.14 -31.98
C TRP A 242 4.28 -10.85 -31.14
N ILE A 243 5.14 -9.85 -31.38
CA ILE A 243 5.09 -8.55 -30.70
C ILE A 243 3.72 -7.90 -30.90
N LEU A 244 3.22 -7.85 -32.15
CA LEU A 244 1.92 -7.29 -32.46
C LEU A 244 0.78 -8.04 -31.75
N ARG A 245 0.83 -9.39 -31.72
CA ARG A 245 -0.16 -10.22 -31.00
C ARG A 245 -0.18 -9.96 -29.50
N THR A 246 0.97 -9.66 -28.90
CA THR A 246 1.06 -9.34 -27.45
C THR A 246 0.59 -7.94 -27.13
N ALA A 247 0.73 -7.00 -28.08
CA ALA A 247 0.25 -5.63 -27.96
C ALA A 247 -1.27 -5.54 -28.22
N LEU A 248 -1.87 -6.50 -28.92
CA LEU A 248 -3.29 -6.48 -29.23
C LEU A 248 -4.17 -6.82 -28.00
N PRO A 249 -5.19 -6.00 -27.68
CA PRO A 249 -6.18 -6.31 -26.66
C PRO A 249 -7.12 -7.44 -27.12
N LEU A 250 -7.70 -8.18 -26.18
CA LEU A 250 -8.81 -9.09 -26.48
C LEU A 250 -10.10 -8.29 -26.53
N HIS A 251 -10.29 -7.53 -27.62
CA HIS A 251 -11.39 -6.59 -27.78
C HIS A 251 -12.25 -6.91 -29.01
N PRO A 252 -13.59 -6.98 -28.90
CA PRO A 252 -14.45 -7.37 -30.03
C PRO A 252 -14.45 -6.40 -31.22
N ASP A 253 -14.28 -5.10 -30.97
CA ASP A 253 -14.37 -4.05 -32.01
C ASP A 253 -13.01 -3.57 -32.55
N PHE A 254 -11.89 -4.17 -32.13
CA PHE A 254 -10.56 -3.78 -32.60
C PHE A 254 -9.84 -4.95 -33.27
N LYS A 255 -9.58 -4.82 -34.57
CA LYS A 255 -8.92 -5.84 -35.39
C LYS A 255 -7.64 -5.30 -36.01
N LEU A 256 -6.62 -6.14 -36.01
CA LEU A 256 -5.36 -5.87 -36.70
C LEU A 256 -5.13 -6.96 -37.74
N TYR A 257 -4.90 -6.55 -38.98
CA TYR A 257 -4.57 -7.45 -40.08
C TYR A 257 -3.08 -7.37 -40.37
N TYR A 258 -2.40 -8.52 -40.43
CA TYR A 258 -0.98 -8.61 -40.78
C TYR A 258 -0.85 -9.40 -42.09
N ASN A 259 -0.40 -8.74 -43.17
CA ASN A 259 -0.35 -9.31 -44.51
C ASN A 259 -1.65 -10.02 -44.92
N ALA A 260 -2.78 -9.31 -44.76
CA ALA A 260 -4.16 -9.76 -45.03
C ALA A 260 -4.74 -10.84 -44.09
N GLU A 261 -3.98 -11.33 -43.11
CA GLU A 261 -4.50 -12.26 -42.09
C GLU A 261 -4.97 -11.53 -40.84
N ASP A 262 -6.13 -11.92 -40.28
CA ASP A 262 -6.60 -11.44 -38.98
C ASP A 262 -5.64 -11.92 -37.87
N LEU A 263 -5.11 -10.98 -37.10
CA LEU A 263 -4.14 -11.25 -36.06
C LEU A 263 -4.85 -11.36 -34.71
N GLU A 264 -4.94 -12.57 -34.15
CA GLU A 264 -5.56 -12.76 -32.84
C GLU A 264 -4.62 -12.42 -31.68
N SER A 265 -5.18 -11.81 -30.63
CA SER A 265 -4.46 -11.51 -29.39
C SER A 265 -3.93 -12.79 -28.74
N THR A 266 -2.69 -12.74 -28.23
CA THR A 266 -2.13 -13.85 -27.41
C THR A 266 -2.96 -14.20 -26.18
N LYS A 267 -3.88 -13.31 -25.75
CA LYS A 267 -4.78 -13.60 -24.63
C LYS A 267 -5.87 -14.63 -24.98
N ALA A 268 -6.23 -14.76 -26.25
CA ALA A 268 -7.18 -15.77 -26.70
C ALA A 268 -6.62 -17.19 -26.56
N ASP A 269 -5.28 -17.33 -26.62
CA ASP A 269 -4.54 -18.60 -26.49
C ASP A 269 -4.44 -19.10 -25.03
N LYS A 270 -4.80 -18.26 -24.05
CA LYS A 270 -4.68 -18.61 -22.64
C LYS A 270 -5.63 -19.75 -22.26
N GLU A 271 -5.22 -20.55 -21.27
CA GLU A 271 -6.01 -21.66 -20.76
C GLU A 271 -7.38 -21.18 -20.28
N ARG A 272 -8.46 -21.80 -20.79
CA ARG A 272 -9.84 -21.50 -20.42
C ARG A 272 -10.27 -22.42 -19.30
N LEU A 273 -10.69 -21.84 -18.17
CA LEU A 273 -11.26 -22.56 -17.04
C LEU A 273 -12.75 -22.84 -17.21
N TRP A 274 -13.45 -21.97 -17.95
CA TRP A 274 -14.88 -22.08 -18.17
C TRP A 274 -15.32 -21.31 -19.42
N ASP A 275 -16.23 -21.91 -20.18
CA ASP A 275 -16.92 -21.30 -21.31
C ASP A 275 -18.44 -21.38 -21.05
N PHE A 276 -19.18 -20.35 -21.46
CA PHE A 276 -20.61 -20.24 -21.27
C PHE A 276 -21.25 -19.61 -22.51
N MET A 277 -22.26 -20.26 -23.08
CA MET A 277 -23.06 -19.76 -24.19
C MET A 277 -24.47 -19.40 -23.71
N VAL A 278 -24.87 -18.16 -23.96
CA VAL A 278 -26.23 -17.68 -23.69
C VAL A 278 -27.23 -18.47 -24.53
N GLY A 279 -28.38 -18.81 -23.95
CA GLY A 279 -29.43 -19.62 -24.55
C GLY A 279 -29.09 -21.12 -24.65
N LYS A 280 -28.02 -21.59 -24.00
CA LYS A 280 -27.62 -23.00 -23.95
C LYS A 280 -27.21 -23.43 -22.54
N ASP A 281 -26.43 -22.60 -21.86
CA ASP A 281 -25.74 -22.97 -20.61
C ASP A 281 -26.40 -22.44 -19.32
N GLU A 282 -27.59 -21.84 -19.40
CA GLU A 282 -28.30 -21.26 -18.24
C GLU A 282 -28.51 -22.22 -17.08
N GLY A 283 -28.54 -23.53 -17.36
CA GLY A 283 -28.61 -24.59 -16.35
C GLY A 283 -27.41 -24.63 -15.40
N GLN A 284 -26.28 -24.04 -15.78
CA GLN A 284 -25.07 -23.94 -14.95
C GLN A 284 -25.15 -22.79 -13.92
N LEU A 285 -26.11 -21.88 -14.05
CA LEU A 285 -26.23 -20.71 -13.19
C LEU A 285 -26.80 -21.07 -11.80
N PRO A 286 -26.43 -20.34 -10.73
CA PRO A 286 -26.90 -20.63 -9.39
C PRO A 286 -28.40 -20.32 -9.23
N GLY A 287 -29.16 -21.24 -8.62
CA GLY A 287 -30.54 -20.99 -8.18
C GLY A 287 -30.63 -20.45 -6.75
N GLY A 288 -31.81 -19.96 -6.35
CA GLY A 288 -32.09 -19.37 -5.02
C GLY A 288 -32.10 -20.36 -3.83
N GLY A 289 -31.18 -21.33 -3.81
CA GLY A 289 -31.00 -22.32 -2.75
C GLY A 289 -30.32 -23.61 -3.22
N LYS A 290 -29.74 -24.40 -2.30
CA LYS A 290 -29.12 -25.71 -2.61
C LYS A 290 -30.14 -26.61 -3.33
N GLY A 291 -29.85 -27.00 -4.57
CA GLY A 291 -30.67 -27.92 -5.38
C GLY A 291 -31.81 -27.27 -6.18
N LYS A 292 -32.02 -25.95 -6.10
CA LYS A 292 -32.97 -25.25 -6.97
C LYS A 292 -32.34 -24.94 -8.33
N LYS A 293 -33.04 -25.23 -9.42
CA LYS A 293 -32.63 -24.79 -10.77
C LYS A 293 -32.66 -23.27 -10.85
N SER A 294 -31.71 -22.71 -11.60
CA SER A 294 -31.70 -21.29 -11.98
C SER A 294 -33.04 -20.88 -12.58
N GLU A 295 -33.53 -19.68 -12.22
CA GLU A 295 -34.71 -19.07 -12.84
C GLU A 295 -34.47 -18.80 -14.34
N TRP A 296 -33.24 -18.46 -14.70
CA TRP A 296 -32.81 -18.23 -16.09
C TRP A 296 -32.89 -19.49 -16.95
N ALA A 297 -32.67 -20.68 -16.36
CA ALA A 297 -32.73 -21.95 -17.07
C ALA A 297 -34.15 -22.37 -17.50
N GLN A 298 -35.17 -21.66 -17.02
CA GLN A 298 -36.58 -21.91 -17.35
C GLN A 298 -37.10 -20.95 -18.43
N MET A 299 -36.29 -19.96 -18.84
CA MET A 299 -36.67 -19.01 -19.87
C MET A 299 -36.63 -19.64 -21.26
N ALA A 300 -37.46 -19.14 -22.17
CA ALA A 300 -37.52 -19.62 -23.54
C ALA A 300 -36.24 -19.23 -24.30
N THR A 301 -35.75 -20.13 -25.14
CA THR A 301 -34.61 -19.88 -26.03
C THR A 301 -35.07 -19.80 -27.48
N SER A 302 -34.29 -19.13 -28.33
CA SER A 302 -34.56 -18.98 -29.77
C SER A 302 -33.24 -18.84 -30.52
N GLU A 303 -33.21 -19.20 -31.79
CA GLU A 303 -32.06 -18.90 -32.65
C GLU A 303 -32.24 -17.51 -33.29
N ILE A 304 -31.17 -16.72 -33.27
CA ILE A 304 -31.12 -15.40 -33.91
C ILE A 304 -29.94 -15.33 -34.87
N GLU A 305 -30.08 -14.50 -35.90
CA GLU A 305 -28.98 -14.10 -36.76
C GLU A 305 -28.31 -12.86 -36.17
N LEU A 306 -27.01 -12.95 -35.91
CA LEU A 306 -26.20 -11.84 -35.43
C LEU A 306 -25.83 -10.89 -36.58
N PRO A 307 -25.44 -9.64 -36.30
CA PRO A 307 -25.10 -8.65 -37.33
C PRO A 307 -23.94 -9.03 -38.25
N ASP A 308 -23.13 -10.02 -37.87
CA ASP A 308 -22.03 -10.56 -38.68
C ASP A 308 -22.47 -11.72 -39.60
N GLY A 309 -23.78 -12.03 -39.64
CA GLY A 309 -24.37 -13.11 -40.43
C GLY A 309 -24.28 -14.50 -39.78
N SER A 310 -23.73 -14.60 -38.57
CA SER A 310 -23.67 -15.87 -37.84
C SER A 310 -24.96 -16.16 -37.08
N THR A 311 -25.32 -17.44 -36.91
CA THR A 311 -26.47 -17.84 -36.09
C THR A 311 -26.04 -18.11 -34.65
N ALA A 312 -26.76 -17.55 -33.68
CA ALA A 312 -26.51 -17.74 -32.25
C ALA A 312 -27.78 -18.13 -31.49
N SER A 313 -27.63 -18.90 -30.42
CA SER A 313 -28.72 -19.13 -29.46
C SER A 313 -28.90 -17.89 -28.61
N ALA A 314 -30.16 -17.55 -28.35
CA ALA A 314 -30.57 -16.42 -27.53
C ALA A 314 -31.54 -16.86 -26.45
N LEU A 315 -31.46 -16.22 -25.29
CA LEU A 315 -32.40 -16.35 -24.19
C LEU A 315 -33.43 -15.21 -24.28
N ARG A 316 -34.70 -15.50 -24.04
CA ARG A 316 -35.76 -14.48 -24.02
C ARG A 316 -36.01 -13.98 -22.60
N LEU A 317 -35.54 -12.77 -22.33
CA LEU A 317 -35.79 -12.01 -21.11
C LEU A 317 -37.16 -11.31 -21.17
N PRO A 318 -37.93 -11.28 -20.06
CA PRO A 318 -39.25 -10.65 -19.98
C PRO A 318 -39.32 -9.18 -20.42
N HIS A 319 -38.34 -8.35 -20.02
CA HIS A 319 -38.35 -6.90 -20.26
C HIS A 319 -37.35 -6.49 -21.35
N ALA A 320 -36.17 -7.12 -21.40
CA ALA A 320 -35.09 -6.79 -22.33
C ALA A 320 -35.13 -7.57 -23.65
N GLY A 321 -36.10 -8.46 -23.85
CA GLY A 321 -36.24 -9.23 -25.09
C GLY A 321 -35.14 -10.29 -25.24
N LEU A 322 -34.62 -10.46 -26.46
CA LEU A 322 -33.63 -11.50 -26.74
C LEU A 322 -32.22 -11.03 -26.35
N ILE A 323 -31.52 -11.85 -25.57
CA ILE A 323 -30.09 -11.73 -25.28
C ILE A 323 -29.34 -12.92 -25.87
N ALA A 324 -28.25 -12.67 -26.58
CA ALA A 324 -27.34 -13.71 -27.08
C ALA A 324 -25.90 -13.34 -26.71
N GLY A 325 -25.00 -14.32 -26.67
CA GLY A 325 -23.59 -14.04 -26.37
C GLY A 325 -22.82 -15.20 -25.79
N LYS A 326 -21.59 -14.90 -25.36
CA LYS A 326 -20.68 -15.87 -24.75
C LYS A 326 -19.90 -15.23 -23.59
N ALA A 327 -19.58 -16.04 -22.59
CA ALA A 327 -18.64 -15.70 -21.54
C ALA A 327 -17.52 -16.74 -21.46
N ILE A 328 -16.31 -16.27 -21.18
CA ILE A 328 -15.10 -17.08 -21.04
C ILE A 328 -14.38 -16.63 -19.77
N LEU A 329 -14.01 -17.59 -18.92
CA LEU A 329 -13.12 -17.39 -17.79
C LEU A 329 -11.79 -18.05 -18.10
N PHE A 330 -10.71 -17.27 -18.04
CA PHE A 330 -9.35 -17.73 -18.23
C PHE A 330 -8.70 -18.10 -16.90
N LYS A 331 -7.67 -18.95 -16.96
CA LYS A 331 -6.84 -19.30 -15.79
C LYS A 331 -5.99 -18.12 -15.35
N ASP A 332 -5.33 -17.49 -16.31
CA ASP A 332 -4.44 -16.35 -16.08
C ASP A 332 -5.15 -15.01 -16.26
N LEU A 333 -4.57 -13.95 -15.68
CA LEU A 333 -5.01 -12.58 -15.87
C LEU A 333 -4.94 -12.17 -17.34
N ILE A 334 -6.04 -11.71 -17.91
CA ILE A 334 -6.09 -11.16 -19.27
C ILE A 334 -6.01 -9.63 -19.28
N ASN A 335 -6.10 -8.97 -18.12
CA ASN A 335 -5.91 -7.52 -17.94
C ASN A 335 -4.45 -7.10 -17.74
N SER A 336 -3.51 -7.77 -18.41
CA SER A 336 -2.07 -7.54 -18.21
C SER A 336 -1.34 -7.36 -19.54
N GLY A 337 -0.19 -6.68 -19.48
CA GLY A 337 0.68 -6.46 -20.62
C GLY A 337 0.47 -5.11 -21.31
N LYS A 338 1.15 -4.93 -22.45
CA LYS A 338 1.17 -3.66 -23.20
C LYS A 338 -0.20 -3.23 -23.73
N SER A 339 -1.06 -4.19 -24.05
CA SER A 339 -2.38 -3.94 -24.63
C SER A 339 -3.33 -3.15 -23.73
N GLU A 340 -3.17 -3.19 -22.41
CA GLU A 340 -4.07 -2.47 -21.49
C GLU A 340 -3.92 -0.95 -21.59
N ARG A 341 -2.82 -0.48 -22.20
CA ARG A 341 -2.66 0.93 -22.56
C ARG A 341 -3.53 1.30 -23.75
N ILE A 342 -3.84 0.33 -24.61
CA ILE A 342 -4.65 0.49 -25.81
C ILE A 342 -6.11 0.34 -25.40
N GLU A 343 -6.57 -0.88 -25.09
CA GLU A 343 -7.97 -1.14 -24.75
C GLU A 343 -8.09 -2.27 -23.72
N ARG A 344 -9.24 -2.36 -23.04
CA ARG A 344 -9.48 -3.46 -22.11
C ARG A 344 -9.61 -4.81 -22.84
N SER A 345 -9.08 -5.85 -22.23
CA SER A 345 -9.23 -7.24 -22.69
C SER A 345 -10.25 -8.05 -21.88
N HIS A 346 -10.90 -7.42 -20.90
CA HIS A 346 -11.66 -8.10 -19.85
C HIS A 346 -12.97 -7.36 -19.52
N GLY A 347 -13.86 -8.03 -18.80
CA GLY A 347 -15.15 -7.51 -18.38
C GLY A 347 -16.29 -7.85 -19.35
N PHE A 348 -17.37 -7.07 -19.26
CA PHE A 348 -18.56 -7.23 -20.08
C PHE A 348 -18.48 -6.34 -21.32
N PHE A 349 -18.84 -6.84 -22.49
CA PHE A 349 -18.94 -6.13 -23.75
C PHE A 349 -20.39 -6.21 -24.23
N VAL A 350 -21.16 -5.15 -23.98
CA VAL A 350 -22.61 -5.15 -24.21
C VAL A 350 -22.94 -4.40 -25.50
N ARG A 351 -23.52 -5.12 -26.46
CA ARG A 351 -23.93 -4.60 -27.76
C ARG A 351 -25.43 -4.37 -27.82
N VAL A 352 -25.81 -3.25 -28.43
CA VAL A 352 -27.20 -2.91 -28.77
C VAL A 352 -27.22 -2.51 -30.24
N ARG A 353 -27.99 -3.22 -31.06
CA ARG A 353 -28.07 -3.09 -32.52
C ARG A 353 -26.70 -3.12 -33.19
N GLY A 354 -25.88 -4.09 -32.76
CA GLY A 354 -24.52 -4.32 -33.22
C GLY A 354 -23.45 -3.38 -32.66
N ARG A 355 -23.82 -2.37 -31.86
CA ARG A 355 -22.88 -1.37 -31.35
C ARG A 355 -22.52 -1.61 -29.88
N LEU A 356 -21.23 -1.61 -29.56
CA LEU A 356 -20.76 -1.69 -28.18
C LEU A 356 -21.07 -0.38 -27.44
N ILE A 357 -21.79 -0.47 -26.32
CA ILE A 357 -22.26 0.71 -25.57
C ILE A 357 -21.30 1.09 -24.44
N ASN A 358 -20.75 0.12 -23.72
CA ASN A 358 -19.95 0.36 -22.51
C ASN A 358 -18.45 0.42 -22.81
N LEU A 359 -18.03 1.52 -23.43
CA LEU A 359 -16.68 1.75 -23.94
C LEU A 359 -15.66 2.06 -22.82
N GLY A 360 -14.43 1.55 -22.97
CA GLY A 360 -13.29 1.84 -22.10
C GLY A 360 -13.21 1.01 -20.81
N VAL A 361 -12.05 1.07 -20.15
CA VAL A 361 -11.72 0.24 -18.97
C VAL A 361 -12.65 0.50 -17.78
N GLU A 362 -13.07 1.75 -17.55
CA GLU A 362 -13.89 2.13 -16.40
C GLU A 362 -15.30 1.50 -16.44
N ALA A 363 -15.80 1.16 -17.62
CA ALA A 363 -17.11 0.55 -17.83
C ALA A 363 -17.05 -0.99 -17.92
N ALA A 364 -15.92 -1.61 -17.55
CA ALA A 364 -15.68 -3.06 -17.66
C ALA A 364 -16.59 -3.89 -16.75
N ASP A 365 -17.05 -3.30 -15.64
CA ASP A 365 -17.99 -3.91 -14.69
C ASP A 365 -19.46 -3.68 -15.07
N PHE A 366 -19.73 -2.87 -16.11
CA PHE A 366 -21.08 -2.51 -16.57
C PHE A 366 -22.00 -2.00 -15.46
N ASP A 367 -21.45 -1.28 -14.48
CA ASP A 367 -22.17 -0.73 -13.31
C ASP A 367 -22.93 -1.79 -12.49
N LEU A 368 -22.46 -3.05 -12.47
CA LEU A 368 -23.12 -4.16 -11.79
C LEU A 368 -22.86 -4.22 -10.27
N ASP A 369 -21.67 -3.79 -9.82
CA ASP A 369 -21.26 -3.63 -8.42
C ASP A 369 -19.82 -3.11 -8.29
N VAL A 370 -19.50 -2.34 -7.24
CA VAL A 370 -18.12 -1.90 -6.93
C VAL A 370 -17.26 -3.10 -6.47
N GLU A 371 -17.89 -4.15 -5.94
CA GLU A 371 -17.21 -5.36 -5.44
C GLU A 371 -16.68 -6.29 -6.54
N LEU A 372 -16.97 -6.01 -7.81
CA LEU A 372 -16.52 -6.80 -8.96
C LEU A 372 -15.07 -6.49 -9.38
N ARG A 373 -14.45 -5.45 -8.80
CA ARG A 373 -13.19 -4.85 -9.31
C ARG A 373 -11.90 -5.65 -9.04
N HIS A 374 -11.95 -6.83 -8.42
CA HIS A 374 -10.74 -7.58 -8.09
C HIS A 374 -10.83 -9.10 -8.35
N GLY A 375 -9.76 -9.67 -8.92
CA GLY A 375 -9.49 -11.12 -9.05
C GLY A 375 -10.13 -11.79 -10.27
N THR A 376 -11.44 -12.08 -10.21
CA THR A 376 -12.14 -12.83 -11.26
C THR A 376 -12.40 -11.98 -12.50
N LEU A 377 -12.78 -10.71 -12.34
CA LEU A 377 -13.09 -9.81 -13.46
C LEU A 377 -11.89 -9.63 -14.40
N SER A 378 -10.68 -9.58 -13.85
CA SER A 378 -9.42 -9.51 -14.61
C SER A 378 -9.08 -10.75 -15.45
N ARG A 379 -9.81 -11.85 -15.25
CA ARG A 379 -9.70 -13.12 -16.01
C ARG A 379 -10.96 -13.42 -16.82
N PHE A 380 -11.95 -12.54 -16.79
CA PHE A 380 -13.29 -12.77 -17.32
C PHE A 380 -13.51 -11.94 -18.57
N PHE A 381 -14.06 -12.55 -19.61
CA PHE A 381 -14.48 -11.90 -20.84
C PHE A 381 -15.92 -12.32 -21.14
N MET A 382 -16.82 -11.37 -21.38
CA MET A 382 -18.18 -11.69 -21.79
C MET A 382 -18.66 -10.72 -22.86
N GLU A 383 -19.09 -11.21 -24.01
CA GLU A 383 -19.70 -10.42 -25.07
C GLU A 383 -21.17 -10.81 -25.22
N VAL A 384 -22.06 -9.82 -25.24
CA VAL A 384 -23.51 -10.03 -25.38
C VAL A 384 -24.15 -9.04 -26.34
N TRP A 385 -25.20 -9.49 -27.02
CA TRP A 385 -26.10 -8.70 -27.87
C TRP A 385 -27.47 -8.62 -27.19
N VAL A 386 -27.98 -7.41 -26.98
CA VAL A 386 -29.26 -7.15 -26.30
C VAL A 386 -29.99 -5.98 -26.97
N ASP A 387 -30.69 -6.25 -28.07
CA ASP A 387 -31.35 -5.20 -28.84
C ASP A 387 -32.55 -4.56 -28.14
N GLY A 388 -33.15 -5.23 -27.13
CA GLY A 388 -34.24 -4.67 -26.35
C GLY A 388 -33.84 -3.50 -25.44
N LEU A 389 -32.56 -3.14 -25.37
CA LEU A 389 -32.09 -1.93 -24.69
C LEU A 389 -32.10 -0.67 -25.58
N ASP A 390 -32.43 -0.78 -26.87
CA ASP A 390 -32.35 0.31 -27.86
C ASP A 390 -33.11 1.58 -27.43
N GLU A 391 -34.31 1.43 -26.88
CA GLU A 391 -35.14 2.56 -26.42
C GLU A 391 -34.49 3.35 -25.27
N GLY A 392 -33.62 2.70 -24.50
CA GLY A 392 -32.90 3.29 -23.37
C GLY A 392 -31.56 3.93 -23.73
N VAL A 393 -31.04 3.73 -24.94
CA VAL A 393 -29.72 4.24 -25.35
C VAL A 393 -29.72 5.77 -25.35
N ALA A 394 -28.80 6.38 -24.60
CA ALA A 394 -28.68 7.84 -24.53
C ALA A 394 -28.25 8.45 -25.88
N SER A 395 -28.47 9.75 -26.08
CA SER A 395 -28.10 10.43 -27.34
C SER A 395 -26.60 10.33 -27.65
N ALA A 396 -25.75 10.26 -26.62
CA ALA A 396 -24.31 10.06 -26.76
C ALA A 396 -23.95 8.61 -27.13
N ARG A 397 -24.89 7.65 -26.99
CA ARG A 397 -24.76 6.22 -27.30
C ARG A 397 -23.67 5.48 -26.53
N GLU A 398 -23.15 6.08 -25.46
CA GLU A 398 -22.14 5.50 -24.55
C GLU A 398 -22.72 5.08 -23.19
N SER A 399 -24.03 5.25 -23.00
CA SER A 399 -24.72 4.89 -21.77
C SER A 399 -26.18 4.55 -22.05
N ILE A 400 -26.77 3.79 -21.14
CA ILE A 400 -28.17 3.35 -21.21
C ILE A 400 -28.89 3.97 -20.02
N LYS A 401 -30.06 4.57 -20.27
CA LYS A 401 -30.92 5.12 -19.22
C LYS A 401 -31.42 3.99 -18.32
N GLU A 402 -31.53 4.28 -17.03
CA GLU A 402 -32.11 3.35 -16.07
C GLU A 402 -33.54 2.95 -16.49
N SER A 403 -33.78 1.65 -16.55
CA SER A 403 -35.02 1.04 -17.01
C SER A 403 -35.14 -0.39 -16.48
N LEU A 404 -36.36 -0.93 -16.43
CA LEU A 404 -36.59 -2.32 -16.01
C LEU A 404 -35.83 -3.32 -16.90
N ALA A 405 -35.71 -3.02 -18.20
CA ALA A 405 -34.93 -3.83 -19.12
C ALA A 405 -33.43 -3.82 -18.79
N LEU A 406 -32.88 -2.65 -18.42
CA LEU A 406 -31.47 -2.54 -18.01
C LEU A 406 -31.21 -3.29 -16.70
N ASP A 407 -32.08 -3.16 -15.69
CA ASP A 407 -31.95 -3.86 -14.41
C ASP A 407 -32.02 -5.39 -14.57
N GLU A 408 -32.88 -5.87 -15.47
CA GLU A 408 -33.00 -7.28 -15.80
C GLU A 408 -31.72 -7.83 -16.47
N VAL A 409 -31.19 -7.10 -17.46
CA VAL A 409 -29.92 -7.44 -18.11
C VAL A 409 -28.79 -7.43 -17.09
N LYS A 410 -28.71 -6.40 -16.24
CA LYS A 410 -27.72 -6.31 -15.18
C LYS A 410 -27.78 -7.54 -14.25
N SER A 411 -28.98 -7.94 -13.85
CA SER A 411 -29.22 -9.12 -13.02
C SER A 411 -28.77 -10.42 -13.69
N TYR A 412 -29.04 -10.58 -14.99
CA TYR A 412 -28.59 -11.74 -15.76
C TYR A 412 -27.06 -11.80 -15.88
N LEU A 413 -26.41 -10.69 -16.26
CA LEU A 413 -24.95 -10.62 -16.37
C LEU A 413 -24.27 -10.91 -15.02
N LYS A 414 -24.83 -10.40 -13.92
CA LYS A 414 -24.37 -10.69 -12.55
C LYS A 414 -24.50 -12.17 -12.20
N ALA A 415 -25.56 -12.85 -12.64
CA ALA A 415 -25.72 -14.29 -12.43
C ALA A 415 -24.64 -15.11 -13.16
N VAL A 416 -24.36 -14.78 -14.43
CA VAL A 416 -23.30 -15.41 -15.23
C VAL A 416 -21.92 -15.19 -14.59
N PHE A 417 -21.61 -13.95 -14.18
CA PHE A 417 -20.36 -13.63 -13.53
C PHE A 417 -20.18 -14.34 -12.17
N ASN A 418 -21.24 -14.43 -11.37
CA ASN A 418 -21.20 -15.14 -10.10
C ASN A 418 -20.87 -16.62 -10.29
N ARG A 419 -21.34 -17.25 -11.37
CA ARG A 419 -20.95 -18.62 -11.72
C ARG A 419 -19.47 -18.73 -12.07
N ALA A 420 -18.97 -17.83 -12.91
CA ALA A 420 -17.54 -17.77 -13.24
C ALA A 420 -16.67 -17.60 -11.99
N ARG A 421 -17.09 -16.74 -11.05
CA ARG A 421 -16.40 -16.53 -9.77
C ARG A 421 -16.34 -17.80 -8.93
N THR A 422 -17.43 -18.56 -8.85
CA THR A 422 -17.44 -19.86 -8.15
C THR A 422 -16.43 -20.83 -8.77
N ILE A 423 -16.37 -20.90 -10.10
CA ILE A 423 -15.43 -21.80 -10.81
C ILE A 423 -13.98 -21.36 -10.59
N ALA A 424 -13.70 -20.06 -10.67
CA ALA A 424 -12.37 -19.53 -10.35
C ALA A 424 -11.95 -19.93 -8.93
N GLN A 425 -12.85 -19.78 -7.95
CA GLN A 425 -12.59 -20.16 -6.56
C GLN A 425 -12.36 -21.67 -6.37
N GLU A 426 -13.11 -22.52 -7.09
CA GLU A 426 -12.93 -23.98 -7.08
C GLU A 426 -11.59 -24.38 -7.72
N LYS A 427 -11.24 -23.82 -8.87
CA LYS A 427 -9.97 -24.12 -9.56
C LYS A 427 -8.74 -23.57 -8.86
N ASP A 428 -8.84 -22.37 -8.30
CA ASP A 428 -7.78 -21.81 -7.45
C ASP A 428 -7.57 -22.63 -6.17
N ARG A 429 -8.54 -23.46 -5.74
CA ARG A 429 -8.38 -24.43 -4.63
C ARG A 429 -7.65 -25.70 -5.06
N ASP A 430 -7.91 -26.20 -6.28
CA ASP A 430 -7.35 -27.45 -6.79
C ASP A 430 -5.89 -27.31 -7.29
N ASP A 431 -5.49 -26.14 -7.83
CA ASP A 431 -4.14 -25.85 -8.37
C ASP A 431 -3.07 -25.55 -7.29
N LYS A 432 -3.27 -26.00 -6.05
CA LYS A 432 -2.38 -25.70 -4.90
C LYS A 432 -1.51 -26.89 -4.50
N LEU A 433 -0.35 -27.02 -5.14
CA LEU A 433 0.84 -27.61 -4.51
C LEU A 433 1.39 -26.56 -3.53
N GLY A 434 1.34 -26.85 -2.23
CA GLY A 434 1.92 -26.08 -1.12
C GLY A 434 1.53 -24.59 -1.09
N ARG A 435 0.55 -24.20 -0.26
CA ARG A 435 0.29 -22.77 0.00
C ARG A 435 0.06 -22.48 1.48
N LEU A 436 0.68 -21.40 1.91
CA LEU A 436 0.24 -20.60 3.06
C LEU A 436 -1.26 -20.27 2.91
N GLY A 437 -2.08 -20.86 3.78
CA GLY A 437 -3.51 -20.54 3.89
C GLY A 437 -4.39 -21.29 2.90
N LYS A 438 -5.09 -22.31 3.40
CA LYS A 438 -6.27 -22.91 2.75
C LYS A 438 -7.42 -21.91 2.48
N ASP A 439 -7.33 -20.68 2.98
CA ASP A 439 -8.36 -19.62 2.87
C ASP A 439 -8.26 -18.73 1.61
N ASN A 440 -7.49 -19.15 0.59
CA ASN A 440 -7.70 -18.73 -0.79
C ASN A 440 -7.49 -17.24 -1.17
N ARG A 441 -6.68 -16.46 -0.44
CA ARG A 441 -6.48 -15.03 -0.78
C ARG A 441 -5.07 -14.43 -0.69
N LEU A 442 -4.06 -15.18 -0.25
CA LEU A 442 -2.68 -14.72 -0.31
C LEU A 442 -2.13 -14.96 -1.74
N ALA A 443 -1.49 -13.94 -2.32
CA ALA A 443 -0.54 -14.15 -3.42
C ALA A 443 0.49 -15.21 -3.00
N ASP A 444 1.09 -15.92 -3.94
CA ASP A 444 2.07 -16.98 -3.69
C ASP A 444 3.47 -16.36 -3.57
N PRO A 445 3.93 -15.88 -2.38
CA PRO A 445 5.28 -15.36 -2.26
C PRO A 445 6.26 -16.50 -2.53
N PRO A 446 7.33 -16.25 -3.31
CA PRO A 446 8.40 -17.22 -3.50
C PRO A 446 8.77 -17.90 -2.16
N LEU A 447 8.89 -19.23 -2.15
CA LEU A 447 9.21 -20.01 -0.93
C LEU A 447 10.48 -19.50 -0.23
N ALA A 448 11.41 -18.89 -0.98
CA ALA A 448 12.61 -18.24 -0.45
C ALA A 448 12.31 -17.03 0.45
N LEU A 449 11.19 -16.34 0.21
CA LEU A 449 10.73 -15.20 1.00
C LEU A 449 9.81 -15.64 2.14
N SER A 450 8.97 -16.66 1.94
CA SER A 450 7.98 -17.05 2.96
C SER A 450 8.42 -18.20 3.88
N GLN A 451 8.94 -19.28 3.31
CA GLN A 451 9.23 -20.53 4.04
C GLN A 451 10.69 -20.62 4.50
N GLY A 452 11.62 -20.11 3.69
CA GLY A 452 13.06 -20.20 3.96
C GLY A 452 13.49 -19.59 5.30
N PRO A 453 13.18 -18.31 5.59
CA PRO A 453 13.56 -17.65 6.83
C PRO A 453 12.92 -18.31 8.06
N LEU A 454 11.62 -18.62 7.98
CA LEU A 454 10.90 -19.28 9.08
C LEU A 454 11.47 -20.68 9.38
N ARG A 455 11.86 -21.45 8.36
CA ARG A 455 12.51 -22.76 8.53
C ARG A 455 13.84 -22.64 9.25
N ARG A 456 14.64 -21.61 8.93
CA ARG A 456 15.93 -21.36 9.60
C ARG A 456 15.74 -20.93 11.05
N MET A 457 14.71 -20.13 11.34
CA MET A 457 14.36 -19.79 12.72
C MET A 457 13.91 -20.99 13.53
N LEU A 458 12.98 -21.80 13.01
CA LEU A 458 12.49 -22.99 13.72
C LEU A 458 13.61 -23.99 13.98
N LYS A 459 14.59 -24.08 13.06
CA LYS A 459 15.80 -24.88 13.27
C LYS A 459 16.63 -24.35 14.44
N ARG A 460 16.89 -23.04 14.50
CA ARG A 460 17.61 -22.41 15.63
C ARG A 460 16.85 -22.55 16.96
N ALA A 461 15.53 -22.40 16.92
CA ALA A 461 14.66 -22.59 18.07
C ALA A 461 14.70 -24.06 18.57
N ALA A 462 14.70 -25.04 17.66
CA ALA A 462 14.86 -26.46 17.98
C ALA A 462 16.27 -26.79 18.50
N GLU A 463 17.29 -26.02 18.12
CA GLU A 463 18.68 -26.12 18.62
C GLU A 463 18.87 -25.46 20.01
N GLY A 464 17.80 -24.90 20.61
CA GLY A 464 17.80 -24.34 21.96
C GLY A 464 18.11 -22.85 22.05
N ASP A 465 17.99 -22.09 20.96
CA ASP A 465 18.12 -20.63 20.97
C ASP A 465 16.89 -19.99 21.64
N SER A 466 16.99 -19.74 22.95
CA SER A 466 15.90 -19.17 23.78
C SER A 466 15.38 -17.84 23.26
N VAL A 467 16.22 -17.03 22.62
CA VAL A 467 15.80 -15.73 22.10
C VAL A 467 14.95 -15.90 20.85
N VAL A 468 15.26 -16.89 20.01
CA VAL A 468 14.45 -17.24 18.83
C VAL A 468 13.14 -17.94 19.23
N GLN A 469 13.15 -18.76 20.30
CA GLN A 469 11.94 -19.37 20.86
C GLN A 469 10.96 -18.31 21.38
N ASP A 470 11.44 -17.38 22.20
CA ASP A 470 10.67 -16.23 22.71
C ASP A 470 10.18 -15.34 21.56
N SER A 471 11.04 -15.11 20.57
CA SER A 471 10.76 -14.36 19.34
C SER A 471 9.67 -14.98 18.46
N LEU A 472 9.48 -16.30 18.46
CA LEU A 472 8.36 -16.97 17.78
C LEU A 472 7.11 -17.12 18.66
N GLY A 473 7.23 -16.86 19.97
CA GLY A 473 6.15 -17.04 20.95
C GLY A 473 5.85 -18.51 21.21
N ILE A 474 6.88 -19.37 21.06
CA ILE A 474 6.77 -20.82 21.23
C ILE A 474 7.10 -21.17 22.68
N VAL A 475 6.32 -22.07 23.27
CA VAL A 475 6.54 -22.52 24.65
C VAL A 475 7.67 -23.57 24.69
N PRO A 476 8.60 -23.52 25.66
CA PRO A 476 9.76 -24.43 25.73
C PRO A 476 9.44 -25.94 25.72
N SER A 477 8.20 -26.33 25.98
CA SER A 477 7.76 -27.74 25.99
C SER A 477 7.52 -28.35 24.60
N GLN A 478 7.87 -27.66 23.51
CA GLN A 478 7.55 -28.05 22.12
C GLN A 478 8.79 -28.39 21.26
N GLU A 479 9.93 -28.71 21.87
CA GLU A 479 11.20 -28.96 21.15
C GLU A 479 11.12 -30.11 20.12
N GLU A 480 10.44 -31.21 20.46
CA GLU A 480 10.21 -32.34 19.54
C GLU A 480 9.29 -31.96 18.36
N ASP A 481 8.27 -31.14 18.61
CA ASP A 481 7.32 -30.68 17.59
C ASP A 481 7.97 -29.69 16.60
N MET A 482 8.90 -28.86 17.08
CA MET A 482 9.70 -27.97 16.23
C MET A 482 10.65 -28.75 15.32
N ALA A 483 11.33 -29.77 15.85
CA ALA A 483 12.21 -30.64 15.06
C ALA A 483 11.41 -31.38 13.96
N ASN A 484 10.24 -31.92 14.29
CA ASN A 484 9.35 -32.60 13.34
C ASN A 484 8.81 -31.65 12.25
N ALA A 485 8.46 -30.40 12.61
CA ALA A 485 8.02 -29.39 11.65
C ALA A 485 9.14 -28.98 10.67
N VAL A 486 10.39 -28.89 11.15
CA VAL A 486 11.58 -28.55 10.34
C VAL A 486 12.00 -29.69 9.40
N GLU A 487 11.81 -30.95 9.77
CA GLU A 487 12.11 -32.11 8.93
C GLU A 487 11.04 -32.40 7.86
N SER A 488 9.80 -31.95 8.08
CA SER A 488 8.71 -32.08 7.11
C SER A 488 9.01 -31.33 5.80
N LYS A 489 8.75 -31.98 4.66
CA LYS A 489 8.81 -31.37 3.31
C LYS A 489 7.62 -30.45 3.00
N ASP A 490 6.64 -30.39 3.90
CA ASP A 490 5.45 -29.57 3.74
C ASP A 490 5.72 -28.11 4.13
N ASP A 491 4.77 -27.22 3.82
CA ASP A 491 4.82 -25.83 4.25
C ASP A 491 4.80 -25.72 5.78
N LEU A 492 5.53 -24.74 6.31
CA LEU A 492 5.58 -24.42 7.73
C LEU A 492 4.42 -23.53 8.16
N VAL A 493 3.65 -22.96 7.23
CA VAL A 493 2.46 -22.20 7.59
C VAL A 493 1.31 -22.70 6.73
N GLU A 494 0.32 -23.31 7.37
CA GLU A 494 -0.87 -23.87 6.71
C GLU A 494 -2.09 -22.94 6.86
N LYS A 495 -2.18 -22.18 7.95
CA LYS A 495 -3.28 -21.24 8.22
C LYS A 495 -2.85 -20.03 9.05
N ILE A 496 -3.62 -18.95 8.93
CA ILE A 496 -3.52 -17.75 9.78
C ILE A 496 -4.88 -17.56 10.45
N VAL A 497 -4.89 -17.58 11.77
CA VAL A 497 -6.11 -17.51 12.58
C VAL A 497 -6.03 -16.34 13.55
N MET A 498 -7.18 -15.78 13.89
CA MET A 498 -7.33 -14.91 15.06
C MET A 498 -7.92 -15.77 16.18
N GLU A 499 -7.21 -15.83 17.31
CA GLU A 499 -7.68 -16.54 18.50
C GLU A 499 -7.54 -15.61 19.71
N PRO A 500 -8.48 -15.64 20.67
CA PRO A 500 -8.40 -14.84 21.88
C PRO A 500 -7.24 -15.33 22.76
N GLN A 501 -6.29 -14.43 23.03
CA GLN A 501 -5.23 -14.63 24.01
C GLN A 501 -5.33 -13.56 25.11
N VAL A 502 -4.36 -13.48 26.02
CA VAL A 502 -4.32 -12.39 27.02
C VAL A 502 -4.04 -11.07 26.28
N SER A 503 -4.71 -9.98 26.65
CA SER A 503 -4.54 -8.68 25.98
C SER A 503 -3.12 -8.12 26.08
N SER A 504 -2.36 -8.51 27.11
CA SER A 504 -0.95 -8.18 27.32
C SER A 504 0.01 -9.05 26.51
N ALA A 505 -0.46 -10.17 25.95
CA ALA A 505 0.33 -10.99 25.05
C ALA A 505 0.60 -10.23 23.74
N ARG A 506 1.65 -10.66 23.04
CA ARG A 506 2.14 -10.05 21.81
C ARG A 506 1.08 -10.03 20.70
N PHE A 507 1.32 -9.17 19.70
CA PHE A 507 0.47 -9.05 18.52
C PHE A 507 0.30 -10.37 17.74
N VAL A 508 1.38 -11.14 17.53
CA VAL A 508 1.36 -12.40 16.76
C VAL A 508 2.29 -13.46 17.36
N SER A 509 1.90 -14.74 17.26
CA SER A 509 2.69 -15.91 17.65
C SER A 509 2.61 -17.01 16.59
N TYR A 510 3.55 -17.97 16.61
CA TYR A 510 3.54 -19.13 15.73
C TYR A 510 3.36 -20.44 16.51
N ASP A 511 2.41 -21.28 16.06
CA ASP A 511 2.17 -22.62 16.60
C ASP A 511 2.80 -23.67 15.68
N PRO A 512 3.90 -24.33 16.10
CA PRO A 512 4.61 -25.32 15.28
C PRO A 512 3.81 -26.62 15.08
N VAL A 513 2.94 -26.99 16.02
CA VAL A 513 2.13 -28.22 15.94
C VAL A 513 1.01 -28.05 14.91
N ARG A 514 0.33 -26.91 14.95
CA ARG A 514 -0.75 -26.58 14.01
C ARG A 514 -0.23 -25.96 12.71
N LYS A 515 1.08 -25.70 12.59
CA LYS A 515 1.70 -24.92 11.51
C LYS A 515 0.92 -23.64 11.23
N THR A 516 0.64 -22.90 12.29
CA THR A 516 -0.36 -21.81 12.26
C THR A 516 0.22 -20.52 12.79
N VAL A 517 -0.02 -19.43 12.06
CA VAL A 517 0.20 -18.08 12.60
C VAL A 517 -1.05 -17.67 13.38
N VAL A 518 -0.88 -17.39 14.66
CA VAL A 518 -1.96 -17.01 15.57
C VAL A 518 -1.84 -15.52 15.86
N LEU A 519 -2.79 -14.73 15.38
CA LEU A 519 -2.93 -13.32 15.71
C LEU A 519 -3.77 -13.18 16.98
N ASN A 520 -3.30 -12.38 17.94
CA ASN A 520 -3.98 -12.20 19.22
C ASN A 520 -5.24 -11.34 19.05
N GLU A 521 -6.41 -11.98 19.08
CA GLU A 521 -7.71 -11.30 18.93
C GLU A 521 -7.97 -10.26 20.05
N SER A 522 -7.43 -10.51 21.24
CA SER A 522 -7.56 -9.64 22.42
C SER A 522 -6.52 -8.52 22.46
N HIS A 523 -5.59 -8.46 21.51
CA HIS A 523 -4.64 -7.35 21.41
C HIS A 523 -5.41 -6.05 21.14
N PRO A 524 -5.13 -4.92 21.84
CA PRO A 524 -5.93 -3.69 21.73
C PRO A 524 -6.18 -3.24 20.28
N PHE A 525 -5.13 -3.27 19.45
CA PHE A 525 -5.23 -2.93 18.03
C PHE A 525 -6.19 -3.85 17.26
N VAL A 526 -6.08 -5.16 17.45
CA VAL A 526 -6.91 -6.15 16.74
C VAL A 526 -8.34 -6.07 17.23
N ALA A 527 -8.57 -6.02 18.55
CA ALA A 527 -9.89 -5.92 19.16
C ALA A 527 -10.69 -4.70 18.68
N ASN A 528 -10.03 -3.57 18.40
CA ASN A 528 -10.70 -2.36 17.92
C ASN A 528 -11.10 -2.40 16.44
N TYR A 529 -10.37 -3.16 15.62
CA TYR A 529 -10.56 -3.18 14.17
C TYR A 529 -11.17 -4.49 13.64
N LYS A 530 -11.21 -5.56 14.44
CA LYS A 530 -11.68 -6.88 14.00
C LYS A 530 -13.14 -6.87 13.50
N ASP A 531 -13.98 -6.04 14.10
CA ASP A 531 -15.40 -5.95 13.75
C ASP A 531 -15.67 -4.92 12.62
N ALA A 532 -14.64 -4.22 12.15
CA ALA A 532 -14.76 -3.30 11.03
C ALA A 532 -14.92 -4.08 9.71
N LYS A 533 -15.88 -3.65 8.87
CA LYS A 533 -16.15 -4.29 7.58
C LYS A 533 -14.87 -4.34 6.73
N LYS A 534 -14.54 -5.53 6.21
CA LYS A 534 -13.41 -5.78 5.29
C LYS A 534 -12.00 -5.62 5.92
N VAL A 535 -11.86 -5.71 7.25
CA VAL A 535 -10.56 -5.55 7.95
C VAL A 535 -9.94 -6.87 8.47
N ASP A 536 -10.72 -7.95 8.56
CA ASP A 536 -10.24 -9.29 8.99
C ASP A 536 -9.00 -9.77 8.20
N GLU A 537 -9.06 -9.69 6.87
CA GLU A 537 -7.98 -10.18 5.99
C GLU A 537 -6.71 -9.30 6.08
N PRO A 538 -6.79 -7.96 5.96
CA PRO A 538 -5.64 -7.09 6.22
C PRO A 538 -4.98 -7.31 7.60
N LEU A 539 -5.75 -7.57 8.66
CA LEU A 539 -5.21 -7.87 9.99
C LEU A 539 -4.42 -9.18 10.02
N ARG A 540 -4.93 -10.23 9.37
CA ARG A 540 -4.20 -11.51 9.24
C ARG A 540 -2.91 -11.36 8.44
N LEU A 541 -2.93 -10.58 7.35
CA LEU A 541 -1.74 -10.26 6.55
C LEU A 541 -0.71 -9.47 7.36
N LEU A 542 -1.16 -8.51 8.16
CA LEU A 542 -0.32 -7.76 9.08
C LEU A 542 0.35 -8.69 10.10
N GLY A 543 -0.41 -9.64 10.67
CA GLY A 543 0.15 -10.68 11.55
C GLY A 543 1.25 -11.52 10.90
N LEU A 544 0.99 -12.06 9.70
CA LEU A 544 1.98 -12.86 8.97
C LEU A 544 3.24 -12.04 8.64
N THR A 545 3.07 -10.81 8.16
CA THR A 545 4.21 -9.95 7.81
C THR A 545 5.01 -9.52 9.04
N GLU A 546 4.37 -9.33 10.20
CA GLU A 546 5.06 -9.04 11.46
C GLU A 546 5.95 -10.22 11.89
N LEU A 547 5.42 -11.45 11.81
CA LEU A 547 6.19 -12.67 12.07
C LEU A 547 7.37 -12.84 11.10
N LEU A 548 7.14 -12.62 9.80
CA LEU A 548 8.21 -12.73 8.78
C LEU A 548 9.25 -11.61 8.89
N THR A 549 8.86 -10.40 9.34
CA THR A 549 9.82 -9.31 9.57
C THR A 549 10.82 -9.69 10.64
N GLU A 550 10.33 -10.32 11.72
CA GLU A 550 11.18 -10.87 12.78
C GLU A 550 12.12 -11.96 12.24
N ALA A 551 11.59 -12.82 11.37
CA ALA A 551 12.36 -13.85 10.68
C ALA A 551 13.47 -13.31 9.78
N TYR A 552 13.17 -12.32 8.95
CA TYR A 552 14.15 -11.71 8.06
C TYR A 552 15.26 -11.00 8.83
N MET A 553 14.95 -10.29 9.91
CA MET A 553 15.98 -9.61 10.70
C MET A 553 16.97 -10.60 11.32
N LEU A 554 16.46 -11.71 11.86
CA LEU A 554 17.31 -12.76 12.42
C LEU A 554 18.10 -13.53 11.35
N ASP A 555 17.53 -13.66 10.15
CA ASP A 555 18.17 -14.28 8.99
C ASP A 555 19.32 -13.41 8.42
N GLU A 556 19.16 -12.10 8.44
CA GLU A 556 20.19 -11.10 8.09
C GLU A 556 21.24 -10.90 9.21
N ASN A 557 21.30 -11.82 10.20
CA ASN A 557 22.20 -11.78 11.35
C ASN A 557 22.12 -10.50 12.21
N VAL A 558 20.94 -9.87 12.27
CA VAL A 558 20.71 -8.81 13.26
C VAL A 558 20.73 -9.43 14.66
N ALA A 559 21.43 -8.80 15.60
CA ALA A 559 21.54 -9.27 16.96
C ALA A 559 20.13 -9.45 17.59
N PRO A 560 19.83 -10.61 18.22
CA PRO A 560 18.49 -10.90 18.72
C PRO A 560 17.91 -9.84 19.67
N GLU A 561 18.75 -9.18 20.47
CA GLU A 561 18.36 -8.11 21.40
C GLU A 561 17.94 -6.81 20.68
N VAL A 562 18.43 -6.62 19.44
CA VAL A 562 18.01 -5.51 18.57
C VAL A 562 16.69 -5.84 17.92
N VAL A 563 16.50 -7.08 17.45
CA VAL A 563 15.23 -7.56 16.90
C VAL A 563 14.12 -7.44 17.93
N GLU A 564 14.32 -7.96 19.14
CA GLU A 564 13.37 -7.87 20.26
C GLU A 564 12.98 -6.41 20.55
N ARG A 565 13.96 -5.50 20.59
CA ARG A 565 13.72 -4.08 20.83
C ARG A 565 12.87 -3.43 19.75
N VAL A 566 13.14 -3.75 18.48
CA VAL A 566 12.37 -3.22 17.33
C VAL A 566 10.94 -3.74 17.35
N MET A 567 10.75 -5.05 17.55
CA MET A 567 9.43 -5.68 17.58
C MET A 567 8.60 -5.19 18.77
N ARG A 568 9.21 -5.04 19.96
CA ARG A 568 8.55 -4.46 21.14
C ARG A 568 8.11 -3.01 20.93
N ARG A 569 8.92 -2.20 20.25
CA ARG A 569 8.56 -0.82 19.90
C ARG A 569 7.38 -0.77 18.93
N ARG A 570 7.34 -1.69 17.95
CA ARG A 570 6.22 -1.81 17.01
C ARG A 570 4.93 -2.27 17.70
N ASP A 571 4.98 -3.28 18.57
CA ASP A 571 3.83 -3.72 19.38
C ASP A 571 3.31 -2.57 20.27
N SER A 572 4.21 -1.84 20.93
CA SER A 572 3.85 -0.65 21.71
C SER A 572 3.15 0.43 20.88
N PHE A 573 3.63 0.67 19.66
CA PHE A 573 3.03 1.63 18.73
C PHE A 573 1.64 1.18 18.28
N LEU A 574 1.45 -0.10 17.92
CA LEU A 574 0.14 -0.65 17.57
C LEU A 574 -0.87 -0.50 18.72
N ARG A 575 -0.43 -0.73 19.97
CA ARG A 575 -1.27 -0.46 21.15
C ARG A 575 -1.61 1.02 21.31
N ALA A 576 -0.66 1.92 21.02
CA ALA A 576 -0.85 3.35 21.12
C ALA A 576 -1.84 3.90 20.07
N LEU A 577 -1.86 3.35 18.86
CA LEU A 577 -2.77 3.76 17.77
C LEU A 577 -4.27 3.64 18.13
N VAL A 578 -4.59 2.76 19.07
CA VAL A 578 -5.96 2.38 19.42
C VAL A 578 -6.34 2.73 20.85
N LYS A 579 -5.37 3.20 21.64
CA LYS A 579 -5.69 3.80 22.94
C LYS A 579 -6.56 5.04 22.71
N ARG A 580 -7.86 4.89 22.97
CA ARG A 580 -8.84 5.99 22.96
C ARG A 580 -8.42 7.12 23.90
N TYR A 581 -7.58 6.83 24.90
CA TYR A 581 -6.76 7.78 25.64
C TYR A 581 -5.43 7.11 26.04
N PRO A 582 -4.26 7.71 25.75
CA PRO A 582 -3.02 7.31 26.42
C PRO A 582 -3.14 7.62 27.92
N ARG A 583 -2.83 6.64 28.79
CA ARG A 583 -3.15 6.69 30.23
C ARG A 583 -2.27 7.74 30.91
N SER A 584 -2.87 8.82 31.40
CA SER A 584 -2.19 9.84 32.22
C SER A 584 -1.82 9.28 33.60
N ALA A 585 -0.96 9.99 34.33
CA ALA A 585 -0.62 9.66 35.72
C ALA A 585 -1.87 9.53 36.61
N THR A 586 -2.84 10.45 36.47
CA THR A 586 -4.10 10.45 37.21
C THR A 586 -4.95 9.21 36.94
N VAL A 587 -5.03 8.78 35.68
CA VAL A 587 -5.77 7.57 35.29
C VAL A 587 -5.11 6.30 35.86
N ILE A 588 -3.78 6.22 35.87
CA ILE A 588 -3.07 5.07 36.45
C ILE A 588 -3.19 5.05 37.97
N ALA A 589 -3.09 6.19 38.63
CA ALA A 589 -3.29 6.32 40.07
C ALA A 589 -4.72 5.90 40.49
N GLN A 590 -5.73 6.33 39.74
CA GLN A 590 -7.11 5.89 39.95
C GLN A 590 -7.27 4.38 39.71
N HIS A 591 -6.70 3.85 38.63
CA HIS A 591 -6.76 2.43 38.31
C HIS A 591 -6.11 1.55 39.39
N LEU A 592 -4.98 1.97 39.96
CA LEU A 592 -4.37 1.33 41.12
C LEU A 592 -5.36 1.25 42.30
N ASN A 593 -6.01 2.37 42.63
CA ASN A 593 -6.98 2.44 43.73
C ASN A 593 -8.22 1.58 43.48
N ASP A 594 -8.72 1.53 42.25
CA ASP A 594 -9.89 0.72 41.87
C ASP A 594 -9.56 -0.79 41.89
N ALA A 595 -8.33 -1.15 41.52
CA ALA A 595 -7.88 -2.54 41.43
C ALA A 595 -7.55 -3.21 42.77
N ARG A 596 -7.54 -2.47 43.90
CA ARG A 596 -7.09 -2.94 45.23
C ARG A 596 -7.59 -4.33 45.64
N ASN A 597 -8.84 -4.65 45.33
CA ASN A 597 -9.48 -5.89 45.78
C ASN A 597 -9.48 -7.01 44.72
N ARG A 598 -8.89 -6.79 43.55
CA ARG A 598 -8.89 -7.74 42.43
C ARG A 598 -7.46 -8.13 42.09
N LYS A 599 -7.13 -9.41 42.25
CA LYS A 599 -5.75 -9.90 42.16
C LYS A 599 -5.11 -9.59 40.81
N ASP A 600 -5.74 -10.03 39.73
CA ASP A 600 -5.18 -9.90 38.38
C ASP A 600 -5.18 -8.43 37.91
N ASP A 601 -6.25 -7.68 38.20
CA ASP A 601 -6.33 -6.25 37.88
C ASP A 601 -5.25 -5.44 38.64
N LEU A 602 -4.93 -5.82 39.89
CA LEU A 602 -3.90 -5.14 40.69
C LEU A 602 -2.49 -5.43 40.16
N GLU A 603 -2.21 -6.67 39.74
CA GLU A 603 -0.95 -7.03 39.08
C GLU A 603 -0.73 -6.18 37.82
N ASP A 604 -1.78 -6.02 37.01
CA ASP A 604 -1.77 -5.19 35.81
C ASP A 604 -1.56 -3.69 36.13
N ALA A 605 -2.26 -3.17 37.13
CA ALA A 605 -2.15 -1.78 37.54
C ALA A 605 -0.76 -1.44 38.12
N VAL A 606 -0.17 -2.35 38.90
CA VAL A 606 1.19 -2.19 39.45
C VAL A 606 2.25 -2.20 38.35
N ALA A 607 2.10 -3.05 37.34
CA ALA A 607 3.00 -3.07 36.19
C ALA A 607 2.93 -1.76 35.37
N ASP A 608 1.72 -1.24 35.17
CA ASP A 608 1.51 0.05 34.50
C ASP A 608 2.12 1.20 35.29
N ALA A 609 1.98 1.19 36.62
CA ALA A 609 2.57 2.19 37.51
C ALA A 609 4.09 2.21 37.43
N PHE A 610 4.76 1.06 37.53
CA PHE A 610 6.22 1.00 37.38
C PHE A 610 6.69 1.37 35.97
N SER A 611 5.92 1.01 34.94
CA SER A 611 6.20 1.43 33.57
C SER A 611 6.12 2.96 33.43
N MET A 612 5.11 3.60 34.01
CA MET A 612 4.94 5.06 34.04
C MET A 612 6.09 5.76 34.78
N LEU A 613 6.53 5.21 35.91
CA LEU A 613 7.68 5.70 36.68
C LEU A 613 9.03 5.50 35.96
N GLY A 614 9.01 4.84 34.80
CA GLY A 614 10.14 4.74 33.89
C GLY A 614 10.98 3.49 34.01
N PHE A 615 10.47 2.46 34.68
CA PHE A 615 11.08 1.14 34.71
C PHE A 615 10.69 0.34 33.47
N HIS A 616 11.60 -0.51 33.00
CA HIS A 616 11.27 -1.53 32.02
C HIS A 616 10.67 -2.74 32.75
N VAL A 617 9.38 -2.99 32.55
CA VAL A 617 8.62 -4.03 33.26
C VAL A 617 8.42 -5.25 32.37
N VAL A 618 8.79 -6.43 32.89
CA VAL A 618 8.50 -7.74 32.28
C VAL A 618 7.58 -8.50 33.22
N LYS A 619 6.33 -8.72 32.79
CA LYS A 619 5.34 -9.53 33.54
C LYS A 619 5.72 -11.01 33.43
N ARG A 620 5.53 -11.75 34.51
CA ARG A 620 5.82 -13.19 34.61
C ARG A 620 4.63 -13.93 35.24
N GLY A 621 3.45 -13.77 34.64
CA GLY A 621 2.22 -14.43 35.08
C GLY A 621 2.22 -15.95 34.81
N GLY A 622 1.64 -16.72 35.73
CA GLY A 622 1.45 -18.17 35.61
C GLY A 622 1.86 -18.95 36.88
N ALA A 623 1.22 -20.11 37.10
CA ALA A 623 1.43 -20.96 38.28
C ALA A 623 2.88 -21.47 38.46
N THR A 624 3.75 -21.27 37.47
CA THR A 624 5.14 -21.75 37.38
C THR A 624 6.22 -20.70 37.69
N HIS A 625 5.91 -19.40 37.78
CA HIS A 625 6.97 -18.35 37.77
C HIS A 625 7.15 -17.50 39.04
N GLY A 626 6.41 -17.75 40.11
CA GLY A 626 6.76 -17.33 41.48
C GLY A 626 6.68 -15.83 41.83
N THR A 627 6.86 -14.90 40.89
CA THR A 627 6.70 -13.44 41.08
C THR A 627 5.92 -12.84 39.91
N ASP A 628 5.12 -11.80 40.16
CA ASP A 628 4.26 -11.21 39.14
C ASP A 628 5.06 -10.48 38.04
N GLY A 629 6.25 -9.96 38.35
CA GLY A 629 7.16 -9.45 37.32
C GLY A 629 8.51 -8.95 37.82
N ILE A 630 9.34 -8.50 36.85
CA ILE A 630 10.63 -7.85 37.09
C ILE A 630 10.58 -6.44 36.50
N ALA A 631 11.00 -5.44 37.28
CA ALA A 631 11.16 -4.06 36.84
C ALA A 631 12.65 -3.68 36.83
N THR A 632 13.12 -3.10 35.73
CA THR A 632 14.54 -2.80 35.50
C THR A 632 14.75 -1.32 35.21
N ALA A 633 15.68 -0.69 35.93
CA ALA A 633 16.19 0.65 35.64
C ALA A 633 17.54 0.55 34.94
N ARG A 634 17.61 1.01 33.68
CA ARG A 634 18.85 1.05 32.88
C ARG A 634 19.45 2.46 32.91
N LEU A 635 20.35 2.71 33.87
CA LEU A 635 20.89 4.04 34.17
C LEU A 635 22.30 4.30 33.61
N GLY A 636 22.89 3.32 32.93
CA GLY A 636 24.20 3.46 32.29
C GLY A 636 25.38 3.65 33.27
N ARG A 637 26.56 3.95 32.73
CA ARG A 637 27.80 4.22 33.47
C ARG A 637 28.04 5.73 33.55
N ARG A 638 28.26 6.26 34.75
CA ARG A 638 28.51 7.70 34.97
C ARG A 638 29.97 8.12 34.70
N GLN A 639 30.92 7.18 34.59
CA GLN A 639 32.34 7.42 34.25
C GLN A 639 32.95 6.20 33.54
N GLU A 640 34.03 6.40 32.77
CA GLU A 640 34.66 5.37 31.92
C GLU A 640 35.17 4.10 32.64
N ASN A 641 35.25 4.08 33.98
CA ASN A 641 35.63 2.90 34.78
C ASN A 641 34.68 2.60 35.96
N ALA A 642 33.45 3.12 35.96
CA ALA A 642 32.48 2.88 37.02
C ALA A 642 31.58 1.66 36.75
N GLN A 643 31.20 0.93 37.80
CA GLN A 643 30.12 -0.06 37.71
C GLN A 643 28.82 0.62 37.28
N SER A 644 28.01 -0.09 36.49
CA SER A 644 26.71 0.40 36.02
C SER A 644 25.84 0.77 37.21
N SER A 645 25.21 1.95 37.15
CA SER A 645 24.25 2.38 38.18
C SER A 645 22.86 1.75 38.00
N SER A 646 22.68 0.96 36.93
CA SER A 646 21.47 0.18 36.67
C SER A 646 21.15 -0.78 37.82
N TYR A 647 19.87 -0.97 38.08
CA TYR A 647 19.38 -1.90 39.08
C TYR A 647 18.03 -2.50 38.65
N ALA A 648 17.65 -3.61 39.26
CA ALA A 648 16.36 -4.25 39.02
C ALA A 648 15.73 -4.69 40.34
N PHE A 649 14.42 -4.90 40.32
CA PHE A 649 13.68 -5.48 41.42
C PHE A 649 12.58 -6.41 40.92
N THR A 650 12.28 -7.45 41.69
CA THR A 650 11.04 -8.22 41.50
C THR A 650 9.89 -7.50 42.18
N TYR A 651 8.69 -7.58 41.64
CA TYR A 651 7.49 -7.08 42.32
C TYR A 651 6.41 -8.16 42.38
N ASP A 652 5.55 -8.03 43.40
CA ASP A 652 4.42 -8.90 43.63
C ASP A 652 3.25 -8.09 44.23
N ALA A 653 2.05 -8.26 43.68
CA ALA A 653 0.82 -7.61 44.08
C ALA A 653 -0.04 -8.57 44.92
N LYS A 654 -0.32 -8.19 46.16
CA LYS A 654 -1.14 -8.97 47.10
C LYS A 654 -2.49 -8.32 47.33
N SER A 655 -3.54 -8.97 46.82
CA SER A 655 -4.95 -8.68 47.16
C SER A 655 -5.50 -9.69 48.17
N SER A 656 -6.48 -9.29 48.98
CA SER A 656 -7.17 -10.17 49.93
C SER A 656 -8.24 -11.07 49.31
N GLY A 657 -8.64 -10.83 48.06
CA GLY A 657 -9.57 -11.68 47.31
C GLY A 657 -11.04 -11.65 47.74
N GLU A 658 -11.48 -10.75 48.62
CA GLU A 658 -12.91 -10.56 48.89
C GLU A 658 -13.54 -9.65 47.83
N SER A 659 -14.35 -10.24 46.95
CA SER A 659 -15.20 -9.53 45.99
C SER A 659 -16.24 -8.70 46.74
N VAL A 660 -16.34 -7.40 46.44
CA VAL A 660 -17.52 -6.62 46.81
C VAL A 660 -18.70 -7.17 46.00
N VAL A 661 -19.61 -7.90 46.64
CA VAL A 661 -20.86 -8.36 46.02
C VAL A 661 -21.75 -7.14 45.83
N ILE A 662 -22.00 -6.76 44.58
CA ILE A 662 -23.00 -5.76 44.23
C ILE A 662 -24.35 -6.48 44.21
N HIS A 663 -25.28 -6.12 45.09
CA HIS A 663 -26.67 -6.56 44.99
C HIS A 663 -27.44 -5.59 44.09
N LEU A 664 -28.05 -6.14 43.05
CA LEU A 664 -29.08 -5.48 42.25
C LEU A 664 -30.42 -5.71 42.96
N ASP A 665 -31.26 -4.68 43.04
CA ASP A 665 -32.65 -4.85 43.47
C ASP A 665 -33.53 -5.45 42.36
N ASP A 666 -34.78 -5.79 42.70
CA ASP A 666 -35.74 -6.44 41.78
C ASP A 666 -36.06 -5.59 40.54
N ASP A 667 -35.68 -4.30 40.52
CA ASP A 667 -35.85 -3.37 39.40
C ASP A 667 -34.55 -3.11 38.61
N GLY A 668 -33.44 -3.77 38.97
CA GLY A 668 -32.17 -3.69 38.25
C GLY A 668 -31.37 -2.41 38.52
N VAL A 669 -31.64 -1.71 39.62
CA VAL A 669 -30.87 -0.54 40.06
C VAL A 669 -29.78 -0.98 41.04
N GLU A 670 -28.55 -0.52 40.80
CA GLU A 670 -27.43 -0.75 41.70
C GLU A 670 -27.63 0.03 43.01
N ILE A 671 -27.80 -0.67 44.13
CA ILE A 671 -27.80 -0.05 45.46
C ILE A 671 -26.37 -0.14 46.02
N PRO A 672 -25.70 0.99 46.34
CA PRO A 672 -24.41 0.96 47.00
C PRO A 672 -24.57 0.40 48.41
N ILE A 673 -23.91 -0.72 48.72
CA ILE A 673 -23.78 -1.17 50.12
C ILE A 673 -22.73 -0.28 50.80
N GLU A 674 -23.09 0.35 51.91
CA GLU A 674 -22.22 1.12 52.83
C GLU A 674 -21.13 0.26 53.54
N ASN A 675 -20.41 -0.61 52.83
CA ASN A 675 -19.27 -1.36 53.37
C ASN A 675 -17.94 -1.00 52.70
N THR A 676 -17.76 0.27 52.35
CA THR A 676 -16.50 0.88 51.87
C THR A 676 -15.39 0.95 52.95
N SER A 677 -15.58 0.41 54.15
CA SER A 677 -14.76 0.77 55.32
C SER A 677 -13.73 -0.26 55.81
N LYS A 678 -13.56 -1.43 55.19
CA LYS A 678 -12.45 -2.34 55.54
C LYS A 678 -11.53 -2.58 54.36
N VAL A 679 -10.57 -1.67 54.18
CA VAL A 679 -9.37 -1.93 53.41
C VAL A 679 -8.72 -3.20 53.96
N ALA A 680 -8.58 -4.21 53.11
CA ALA A 680 -8.01 -5.48 53.54
C ALA A 680 -6.50 -5.31 53.84
N LYS A 681 -6.09 -5.82 55.00
CA LYS A 681 -4.71 -5.69 55.49
C LYS A 681 -3.97 -7.01 55.34
N ILE A 682 -2.90 -7.02 54.56
CA ILE A 682 -2.05 -8.20 54.39
C ILE A 682 -1.22 -8.43 55.66
N ARG A 683 -1.26 -9.68 56.15
CA ARG A 683 -0.48 -10.14 57.31
C ARG A 683 0.91 -10.63 56.88
N ALA A 684 1.86 -10.65 57.82
CA ALA A 684 3.24 -11.08 57.55
C ALA A 684 3.35 -12.52 57.02
N ASP A 685 2.53 -13.44 57.52
CA ASP A 685 2.46 -14.83 57.05
C ASP A 685 1.87 -14.96 55.64
N THR A 686 0.93 -14.09 55.30
CA THR A 686 0.22 -14.06 54.01
C THR A 686 1.04 -13.36 52.92
N ALA A 687 1.95 -12.46 53.31
CA ALA A 687 2.89 -11.79 52.40
C ALA A 687 3.91 -12.76 51.76
N ARG A 688 4.16 -13.93 52.40
CA ARG A 688 5.08 -14.98 51.91
C ARG A 688 6.47 -14.44 51.52
N THR A 689 7.01 -13.51 52.29
CA THR A 689 8.28 -12.80 52.02
C THR A 689 9.48 -13.72 51.81
N SER A 690 9.54 -14.85 52.53
CA SER A 690 10.61 -15.83 52.41
C SER A 690 10.64 -16.51 51.03
N ILE A 691 9.46 -16.75 50.45
CA ILE A 691 9.31 -17.29 49.09
C ILE A 691 9.73 -16.23 48.06
N LEU A 692 9.31 -14.98 48.26
CA LEU A 692 9.67 -13.88 47.37
C LEU A 692 11.20 -13.64 47.35
N ARG A 693 11.88 -13.77 48.49
CA ARG A 693 13.35 -13.76 48.57
C ARG A 693 13.97 -14.88 47.75
N VAL A 694 13.47 -16.12 47.90
CA VAL A 694 13.97 -17.27 47.14
C VAL A 694 13.82 -17.04 45.63
N HIS A 695 12.69 -16.48 45.19
CA HIS A 695 12.50 -16.15 43.78
C HIS A 695 13.48 -15.09 43.30
N ARG A 696 13.70 -14.00 44.06
CA ARG A 696 14.75 -13.01 43.74
C ARG A 696 16.13 -13.66 43.62
N GLU A 697 16.52 -14.50 44.58
CA GLU A 697 17.83 -15.16 44.58
C GLU A 697 18.01 -16.16 43.43
N SER A 698 16.93 -16.87 43.07
CA SER A 698 16.90 -17.74 41.90
C SER A 698 17.14 -16.93 40.62
N LEU A 699 16.44 -15.80 40.47
CA LEU A 699 16.59 -14.90 39.33
C LEU A 699 17.94 -14.18 39.28
N ALA A 700 18.54 -13.89 40.42
CA ALA A 700 19.90 -13.34 40.47
C ALA A 700 20.97 -14.36 40.03
N LYS A 701 20.65 -15.66 40.04
CA LYS A 701 21.53 -16.75 39.56
C LYS A 701 21.27 -17.12 38.10
N ASP A 702 20.11 -16.73 37.57
CA ASP A 702 19.73 -16.93 36.18
C ASP A 702 20.67 -16.14 35.25
N LYS A 703 21.23 -16.82 34.24
CA LYS A 703 22.15 -16.22 33.26
C LYS A 703 21.42 -15.42 32.19
N SER A 704 20.12 -15.65 32.00
CA SER A 704 19.28 -14.91 31.05
C SER A 704 18.92 -13.49 31.55
N VAL A 705 19.07 -13.23 32.86
CA VAL A 705 18.74 -11.95 33.48
C VAL A 705 19.96 -11.02 33.43
N GLU A 706 19.96 -10.09 32.48
CA GLU A 706 21.05 -9.13 32.25
C GLU A 706 21.37 -8.25 33.48
N ILE A 707 20.34 -7.68 34.11
CA ILE A 707 20.46 -6.87 35.33
C ILE A 707 19.79 -7.62 36.48
N LYS A 708 20.61 -8.13 37.39
CA LYS A 708 20.15 -8.98 38.48
C LYS A 708 19.28 -8.20 39.47
N PRO A 709 18.10 -8.71 39.85
CA PRO A 709 17.23 -8.03 40.79
C PRO A 709 17.90 -7.98 42.17
N SER A 710 18.09 -6.77 42.66
CA SER A 710 18.73 -6.49 43.97
C SER A 710 17.70 -6.28 45.08
N PHE A 711 16.45 -5.98 44.70
CA PHE A 711 15.36 -5.68 45.62
C PHE A 711 14.12 -6.51 45.29
N THR A 712 13.19 -6.55 46.24
CA THR A 712 11.87 -7.16 46.05
C THR A 712 10.82 -6.23 46.62
N VAL A 713 9.80 -5.93 45.83
CA VAL A 713 8.72 -5.00 46.18
C VAL A 713 7.44 -5.78 46.35
N VAL A 714 6.70 -5.51 47.42
CA VAL A 714 5.36 -6.05 47.64
C VAL A 714 4.38 -4.90 47.69
N VAL A 715 3.36 -4.94 46.82
CA VAL A 715 2.30 -3.93 46.77
C VAL A 715 1.00 -4.53 47.27
N ALA A 716 0.35 -3.90 48.23
CA ALA A 716 -0.91 -4.39 48.81
C ALA A 716 -1.88 -3.25 49.18
N PRO A 717 -3.20 -3.48 49.27
CA PRO A 717 -4.17 -2.45 49.65
C PRO A 717 -3.83 -1.75 50.96
N ASP A 718 -3.38 -2.51 51.96
CA ASP A 718 -2.77 -2.07 53.21
C ASP A 718 -2.08 -3.26 53.91
N PHE A 719 -1.35 -2.99 54.99
CA PHE A 719 -0.60 -3.97 55.77
C PHE A 719 -1.00 -3.99 57.24
N GLN A 720 -0.95 -5.15 57.89
CA GLN A 720 -1.20 -5.24 59.33
C GLN A 720 -0.01 -4.64 60.11
N GLY A 721 -0.28 -3.60 60.90
CA GLY A 721 0.76 -2.87 61.63
C GLY A 721 1.52 -1.85 60.77
N ALA A 722 0.93 -1.39 59.64
CA ALA A 722 1.59 -0.48 58.70
C ALA A 722 2.18 0.80 59.34
N GLU A 723 1.57 1.30 60.41
CA GLU A 723 1.99 2.52 61.13
C GLU A 723 2.98 2.25 62.27
N ASP A 724 3.31 0.98 62.56
CA ASP A 724 4.22 0.57 63.62
C ASP A 724 5.50 -0.06 63.01
N PRO A 725 6.64 0.65 63.02
CA PRO A 725 7.91 0.13 62.52
C PRO A 725 8.37 -1.16 63.22
N GLU A 726 7.92 -1.40 64.45
CA GLU A 726 8.27 -2.59 65.24
C GLU A 726 7.35 -3.81 64.97
N ALA A 727 6.35 -3.64 64.12
CA ALA A 727 5.41 -4.69 63.75
C ALA A 727 6.13 -5.89 63.12
N LEU A 728 5.53 -7.08 63.29
CA LEU A 728 6.09 -8.34 62.78
C LEU A 728 6.36 -8.29 61.27
N LEU A 729 5.52 -7.59 60.50
CA LEU A 729 5.73 -7.43 59.06
C LEU A 729 7.03 -6.68 58.75
N SER A 730 7.30 -5.56 59.41
CA SER A 730 8.51 -4.75 59.20
C SER A 730 9.77 -5.56 59.52
N LYS A 731 9.76 -6.31 60.64
CA LYS A 731 10.87 -7.23 61.01
C LYS A 731 11.12 -8.33 59.97
N VAL A 732 10.05 -8.86 59.39
CA VAL A 732 10.13 -9.87 58.32
C VAL A 732 10.63 -9.25 57.02
N CYS A 733 10.18 -8.05 56.67
CA CYS A 733 10.65 -7.28 55.51
C CYS A 733 12.14 -6.91 55.63
N GLU A 734 12.63 -6.55 56.82
CA GLU A 734 14.05 -6.33 57.09
C GLU A 734 14.87 -7.61 56.86
N ASN A 735 14.45 -8.73 57.45
CA ASN A 735 15.16 -10.00 57.35
C ASN A 735 15.21 -10.55 55.92
N ASP A 736 14.14 -10.37 55.14
CA ASP A 736 14.04 -10.90 53.78
C ASP A 736 14.43 -9.87 52.70
N ALA A 737 14.77 -8.64 53.12
CA ALA A 737 15.03 -7.48 52.27
C ALA A 737 13.91 -7.19 51.27
N ILE A 738 12.69 -7.03 51.80
CA ILE A 738 11.47 -6.71 51.06
C ILE A 738 11.10 -5.24 51.28
N VAL A 739 10.60 -4.59 50.23
CA VAL A 739 10.10 -3.21 50.22
C VAL A 739 8.57 -3.25 50.18
N PRO A 740 7.88 -3.01 51.30
CA PRO A 740 6.42 -2.98 51.32
C PRO A 740 5.88 -1.60 50.93
N ILE A 741 4.96 -1.54 49.97
CA ILE A 741 4.33 -0.28 49.51
C ILE A 741 2.80 -0.46 49.51
N ARG A 742 2.05 0.46 50.14
CA ARG A 742 0.58 0.41 50.07
C ARG A 742 0.13 0.91 48.71
N VAL A 743 -0.99 0.40 48.20
CA VAL A 743 -1.55 0.85 46.92
C VAL A 743 -1.77 2.37 46.90
N ALA A 744 -2.28 2.93 48.00
CA ALA A 744 -2.48 4.37 48.12
C ALA A 744 -1.16 5.16 48.03
N ASP A 745 -0.07 4.64 48.61
CA ASP A 745 1.24 5.30 48.54
C ASP A 745 1.83 5.20 47.12
N LEU A 746 1.69 4.05 46.44
CA LEU A 746 2.14 3.89 45.06
C LEU A 746 1.35 4.79 44.10
N ALA A 747 0.03 4.88 44.27
CA ALA A 747 -0.81 5.80 43.51
C ALA A 747 -0.36 7.26 43.72
N LYS A 748 -0.07 7.63 44.98
CA LYS A 748 0.46 8.96 45.30
C LYS A 748 1.83 9.22 44.67
N LEU A 749 2.72 8.22 44.66
CA LEU A 749 4.02 8.34 43.99
C LEU A 749 3.86 8.57 42.48
N VAL A 750 2.89 7.91 41.84
CA VAL A 750 2.55 8.12 40.41
C VAL A 750 2.03 9.55 40.16
N GLU A 751 1.27 10.12 41.08
CA GLU A 751 0.80 11.52 41.00
C GLU A 751 1.91 12.55 41.27
N VAL A 752 2.81 12.27 42.19
CA VAL A 752 3.93 13.17 42.54
C VAL A 752 5.01 13.17 41.45
N PHE A 753 5.24 12.02 40.81
CA PHE A 753 6.23 11.80 39.76
C PHE A 753 6.28 12.90 38.68
N PRO A 754 5.16 13.24 38.00
CA PRO A 754 5.20 14.21 36.91
C PRO A 754 5.50 15.64 37.36
N LEU A 755 5.10 15.99 38.59
CA LEU A 755 5.26 17.35 39.12
C LEU A 755 6.68 17.61 39.63
N GLN A 756 7.33 16.58 40.18
CA GLN A 756 8.67 16.66 40.76
C GLN A 756 9.79 16.21 39.80
N GLY A 757 9.44 15.68 38.61
CA GLY A 757 10.42 15.17 37.65
C GLY A 757 11.24 14.00 38.20
N LEU A 758 10.61 13.14 39.02
CA LEU A 758 11.28 11.98 39.59
C LEU A 758 11.78 11.05 38.47
N SER A 759 12.91 10.40 38.67
CA SER A 759 13.49 9.44 37.72
C SER A 759 13.80 8.12 38.43
N PRO A 760 13.97 7.01 37.71
CA PRO A 760 14.42 5.76 38.33
C PRO A 760 15.73 5.91 39.12
N ALA A 761 16.57 6.91 38.80
CA ALA A 761 17.76 7.22 39.59
C ALA A 761 17.42 7.87 40.95
N SER A 762 16.48 8.81 40.99
CA SER A 762 16.09 9.51 42.23
C SER A 762 15.14 8.68 43.10
N ILE A 763 14.38 7.76 42.51
CA ILE A 763 13.48 6.84 43.24
C ILE A 763 14.25 5.72 43.93
N ARG A 764 15.49 5.41 43.51
CA ARG A 764 16.29 4.30 44.05
C ARG A 764 16.31 4.17 45.59
N PRO A 765 16.48 5.25 46.38
CA PRO A 765 16.49 5.17 47.84
C PRO A 765 15.20 4.60 48.46
N LEU A 766 14.05 4.70 47.78
CA LEU A 766 12.80 4.08 48.20
C LEU A 766 12.95 2.56 48.38
N PHE A 767 13.76 1.92 47.53
CA PHE A 767 13.94 0.47 47.55
C PHE A 767 14.93 -0.01 48.63
N ASP A 768 15.51 0.90 49.40
CA ASP A 768 16.31 0.58 50.59
C ASP A 768 15.44 0.50 51.86
N LEU A 769 14.17 0.94 51.80
CA LEU A 769 13.25 0.96 52.93
C LEU A 769 12.61 -0.41 53.18
N ARG A 770 12.24 -0.67 54.44
CA ARG A 770 11.79 -2.00 54.91
C ARG A 770 10.47 -1.99 55.69
N SER A 771 9.84 -0.83 55.87
CA SER A 771 8.53 -0.72 56.52
C SER A 771 7.53 0.10 55.69
N PRO A 772 6.21 -0.17 55.78
CA PRO A 772 5.19 0.63 55.09
C PRO A 772 5.17 2.10 55.54
N ALA A 773 5.46 2.36 56.82
CA ALA A 773 5.54 3.72 57.36
C ALA A 773 6.69 4.52 56.73
N ASP A 774 7.86 3.89 56.57
CA ASP A 774 9.02 4.56 55.98
C ASP A 774 8.80 4.86 54.50
N THR A 775 8.21 3.92 53.74
CA THR A 775 7.91 4.14 52.31
C THR A 775 6.90 5.27 52.14
N ALA A 776 5.85 5.31 52.96
CA ALA A 776 4.87 6.40 52.96
C ALA A 776 5.51 7.75 53.33
N ASN A 777 6.35 7.79 54.37
CA ASN A 777 7.05 8.99 54.80
C ASN A 777 8.00 9.52 53.72
N TRP A 778 8.72 8.64 53.02
CA TRP A 778 9.59 9.04 51.92
C TRP A 778 8.80 9.68 50.77
N ILE A 779 7.65 9.11 50.40
CA ILE A 779 6.78 9.65 49.34
C ILE A 779 6.22 11.02 49.76
N LYS A 780 5.78 11.15 51.02
CA LYS A 780 5.31 12.43 51.58
C LYS A 780 6.41 13.50 51.60
N GLN A 781 7.67 13.12 51.81
CA GLN A 781 8.80 14.05 51.70
C GLN A 781 8.99 14.54 50.25
N GLN A 782 8.81 13.66 49.25
CA GLN A 782 8.87 14.08 47.84
C GLN A 782 7.75 15.07 47.50
N GLU A 783 6.53 14.81 47.97
CA GLU A 783 5.40 15.73 47.84
C GLU A 783 5.69 17.10 48.47
N ALA A 784 6.26 17.12 49.68
CA ALA A 784 6.59 18.36 50.39
C ALA A 784 7.78 19.13 49.78
N SER A 785 8.64 18.48 49.00
CA SER A 785 9.82 19.08 48.36
C SER A 785 9.48 19.90 47.11
N VAL A 786 8.47 20.78 47.21
CA VAL A 786 7.93 21.55 46.10
C VAL A 786 8.99 22.41 45.43
N SER A 787 9.22 22.19 44.13
CA SER A 787 10.14 22.99 43.32
C SER A 787 9.49 23.41 42.00
N VAL A 788 9.85 24.59 41.49
CA VAL A 788 9.47 25.00 40.12
C VAL A 788 10.29 24.15 39.15
N PRO A 789 9.67 23.51 38.13
CA PRO A 789 10.39 22.76 37.10
C PRO A 789 11.59 23.52 36.52
N ARG A 790 12.75 22.85 36.40
CA ARG A 790 13.99 23.40 35.83
C ARG A 790 14.56 22.46 34.75
N PRO A 791 14.57 22.85 33.46
CA PRO A 791 14.16 24.15 32.93
C PRO A 791 12.66 24.37 33.10
N ARG A 792 12.23 25.65 33.01
CA ARG A 792 10.80 25.96 32.95
C ARG A 792 10.17 25.25 31.75
N ILE A 793 8.91 24.83 31.89
CA ILE A 793 8.19 24.07 30.86
C ILE A 793 7.99 24.91 29.59
N ASP A 794 7.73 26.21 29.72
CA ASP A 794 7.66 27.13 28.59
C ASP A 794 8.95 27.12 27.74
N ARG A 795 10.11 27.17 28.40
CA ARG A 795 11.41 27.15 27.76
C ARG A 795 11.71 25.82 27.10
N LEU A 796 11.41 24.71 27.78
CA LEU A 796 11.59 23.36 27.26
C LEU A 796 10.79 23.13 25.97
N VAL A 797 9.52 23.56 25.96
CA VAL A 797 8.63 23.42 24.79
C VAL A 797 9.07 24.32 23.63
N GLN A 798 9.55 25.55 23.91
CA GLN A 798 10.12 26.43 22.87
C GLN A 798 11.34 25.81 22.19
N VAL A 799 12.25 25.19 22.95
CA VAL A 799 13.42 24.51 22.38
C VAL A 799 12.99 23.31 21.55
N LEU A 800 11.98 22.56 21.98
CA LEU A 800 11.43 21.44 21.22
C LEU A 800 10.77 21.88 19.90
N GLU A 801 9.96 22.94 19.92
CA GLU A 801 9.32 23.52 18.73
C GLU A 801 10.35 24.00 17.71
N LYS A 802 11.37 24.72 18.16
CA LYS A 802 12.45 25.22 17.30
C LYS A 802 13.16 24.11 16.50
N PHE A 803 13.13 22.88 17.03
CA PHE A 803 13.86 21.76 16.45
C PHE A 803 12.96 20.57 16.06
N SER A 804 11.63 20.72 16.10
CA SER A 804 10.67 19.66 15.75
C SER A 804 10.63 19.34 14.26
N ASP A 805 10.98 20.31 13.41
CA ASP A 805 10.94 20.16 11.93
C ASP A 805 12.19 19.50 11.35
N LYS A 806 13.09 18.99 12.20
CA LYS A 806 14.30 18.30 11.74
C LYS A 806 13.98 16.92 11.17
N PRO A 807 14.65 16.49 10.09
CA PRO A 807 14.41 15.20 9.44
C PRO A 807 14.84 13.98 10.28
N VAL A 808 15.49 14.19 11.43
CA VAL A 808 15.95 13.13 12.33
C VAL A 808 15.10 13.15 13.60
N ALA A 809 14.61 11.97 14.00
CA ALA A 809 13.82 11.81 15.21
C ALA A 809 14.54 12.39 16.44
N THR A 810 13.85 13.25 17.19
CA THR A 810 14.38 13.88 18.41
C THR A 810 14.56 12.84 19.49
N LYS A 811 15.76 12.80 20.07
CA LYS A 811 16.12 11.97 21.22
C LYS A 811 16.43 12.86 22.42
N ILE A 812 16.37 12.29 23.62
CA ILE A 812 16.66 12.98 24.88
C ILE A 812 18.06 13.59 24.89
N GLN A 813 19.06 12.91 24.30
CA GLN A 813 20.42 13.43 24.12
C GLN A 813 20.47 14.66 23.19
N HIS A 814 19.65 14.67 22.13
CA HIS A 814 19.56 15.82 21.24
C HIS A 814 18.96 17.01 21.97
N LEU A 815 17.87 16.79 22.70
CA LEU A 815 17.23 17.83 23.51
C LEU A 815 18.18 18.35 24.59
N HIS A 816 18.92 17.47 25.28
CA HIS A 816 19.93 17.85 26.27
C HIS A 816 21.00 18.77 25.66
N ALA A 817 21.54 18.40 24.50
CA ALA A 817 22.51 19.22 23.78
C ALA A 817 21.93 20.59 23.35
N TRP A 818 20.66 20.63 22.95
CA TRP A 818 19.99 21.88 22.59
C TRP A 818 19.72 22.78 23.80
N MET A 819 19.36 22.18 24.93
CA MET A 819 19.18 22.89 26.20
C MET A 819 20.51 23.45 26.72
N LEU A 820 21.62 22.70 26.60
CA LEU A 820 22.97 23.18 26.91
C LEU A 820 23.37 24.37 26.03
N ALA A 821 23.06 24.32 24.73
CA ALA A 821 23.28 25.42 23.79
C ALA A 821 22.38 26.63 24.05
N ASP A 822 21.35 26.47 24.90
CA ASP A 822 20.36 27.47 25.28
C ASP A 822 20.53 27.89 26.75
N ASP A 823 21.76 27.77 27.27
CA ASP A 823 22.22 28.18 28.61
C ASP A 823 21.62 27.40 29.81
N TRP A 824 21.02 26.23 29.59
CA TRP A 824 20.60 25.35 30.68
C TRP A 824 21.69 24.33 31.06
N THR A 825 22.13 24.33 32.32
CA THR A 825 23.30 23.56 32.79
C THR A 825 22.95 22.29 33.58
N GLY A 826 21.73 21.76 33.45
CA GLY A 826 21.29 20.58 34.20
C GLY A 826 21.73 19.25 33.57
N ALA A 827 21.56 18.16 34.31
CA ALA A 827 21.95 16.83 33.87
C ALA A 827 20.93 16.20 32.91
N GLU A 828 21.37 15.33 31.99
CA GLU A 828 20.47 14.61 31.06
C GLU A 828 19.35 13.86 31.79
N SER A 829 19.65 13.28 32.96
CA SER A 829 18.66 12.58 33.78
C SER A 829 17.59 13.51 34.40
N GLU A 830 17.94 14.77 34.68
CA GLU A 830 16.99 15.77 35.19
C GLU A 830 16.03 16.18 34.07
N LEU A 831 16.56 16.37 32.86
CA LEU A 831 15.76 16.64 31.66
C LEU A 831 14.85 15.46 31.31
N GLU A 832 15.36 14.23 31.41
CA GLU A 832 14.58 13.02 31.16
C GLU A 832 13.40 12.88 32.14
N GLY A 833 13.62 13.18 33.43
CA GLY A 833 12.54 13.21 34.42
C GLY A 833 11.43 14.18 34.06
N LEU A 834 11.78 15.38 33.60
CA LEU A 834 10.80 16.39 33.16
C LEU A 834 10.05 16.02 31.89
N VAL A 835 10.74 15.46 30.89
CA VAL A 835 10.12 15.00 29.64
C VAL A 835 9.15 13.83 29.89
N ARG A 836 9.51 12.91 30.79
CA ARG A 836 8.61 11.84 31.24
C ARG A 836 7.39 12.40 31.99
N GLY A 837 7.60 13.40 32.86
CA GLY A 837 6.52 14.09 33.56
C GLY A 837 5.54 14.78 32.60
N LEU A 838 6.06 15.44 31.56
CA LEU A 838 5.25 16.03 30.49
C LEU A 838 4.42 14.98 29.75
N HIS A 839 5.02 13.86 29.36
CA HIS A 839 4.29 12.75 28.74
C HIS A 839 3.19 12.21 29.67
N ALA A 840 3.45 12.12 30.97
CA ALA A 840 2.47 11.62 31.95
C ALA A 840 1.30 12.59 32.19
N LEU A 841 1.52 13.91 32.03
CA LEU A 841 0.50 14.96 32.18
C LEU A 841 -0.28 15.23 30.89
N ALA A 842 0.37 15.15 29.74
CA ALA A 842 -0.26 15.40 28.45
C ALA A 842 0.07 14.30 27.44
N PRO A 843 -0.37 13.06 27.71
CA PRO A 843 -0.01 11.91 26.91
C PRO A 843 -0.61 11.94 25.50
N VAL A 844 -1.65 12.74 25.24
CA VAL A 844 -2.22 12.93 23.89
C VAL A 844 -1.34 13.88 23.08
N SER A 845 -0.95 15.00 23.66
CA SER A 845 -0.21 16.07 22.97
C SER A 845 1.31 15.88 22.96
N PHE A 846 1.87 15.05 23.86
CA PHE A 846 3.30 14.87 24.04
C PHE A 846 3.68 13.38 24.12
N PHE A 847 4.64 12.96 23.30
CA PHE A 847 5.13 11.59 23.25
C PHE A 847 6.54 11.45 23.83
N TYR A 848 6.73 10.47 24.71
CA TYR A 848 8.04 10.04 25.17
C TYR A 848 8.12 8.51 25.32
N GLN A 849 9.05 7.86 24.60
CA GLN A 849 9.35 6.43 24.80
C GLN A 849 10.77 6.09 24.34
N ASP A 850 11.49 5.30 25.13
CA ASP A 850 12.86 4.83 24.84
C ASP A 850 13.82 5.97 24.44
N GLY A 851 13.69 7.13 25.10
CA GLY A 851 14.49 8.32 24.83
C GLY A 851 14.07 9.13 23.61
N TYR A 852 13.04 8.72 22.85
CA TYR A 852 12.50 9.51 21.73
C TYR A 852 11.41 10.48 22.21
N ILE A 853 11.37 11.65 21.59
CA ILE A 853 10.47 12.76 21.95
C ILE A 853 9.73 13.24 20.70
N ALA A 854 8.42 13.45 20.80
CA ALA A 854 7.64 14.10 19.74
C ALA A 854 6.49 14.94 20.30
N LEU A 855 6.17 16.03 19.59
CA LEU A 855 4.96 16.82 19.80
C LEU A 855 3.88 16.27 18.86
N ASN A 856 2.75 15.84 19.42
CA ASN A 856 1.64 15.24 18.67
C ASN A 856 0.49 16.22 18.42
N ALA A 857 0.54 17.39 19.03
CA ALA A 857 -0.46 18.45 18.90
C ALA A 857 0.21 19.83 18.92
N SER A 858 -0.59 20.89 18.70
CA SER A 858 -0.10 22.26 18.85
C SER A 858 0.33 22.53 20.30
N ILE A 859 1.22 23.51 20.48
CA ILE A 859 1.67 23.95 21.82
C ILE A 859 0.49 24.41 22.68
N GLU A 860 -0.50 25.06 22.07
CA GLU A 860 -1.73 25.47 22.75
C GLU A 860 -2.52 24.27 23.28
N ALA A 861 -2.68 23.22 22.46
CA ALA A 861 -3.34 21.98 22.85
C ALA A 861 -2.55 21.26 23.96
N LEU A 862 -1.22 21.22 23.86
CA LEU A 862 -0.34 20.69 24.90
C LEU A 862 -0.55 21.40 26.23
N TYR A 863 -0.48 22.73 26.26
CA TYR A 863 -0.70 23.49 27.50
C TYR A 863 -2.13 23.36 28.03
N SER A 864 -3.13 23.25 27.16
CA SER A 864 -4.52 23.01 27.57
C SER A 864 -4.68 21.64 28.24
N GLU A 865 -4.09 20.60 27.66
CA GLU A 865 -4.11 19.25 28.22
C GLU A 865 -3.38 19.17 29.55
N ILE A 866 -2.20 19.80 29.67
CA ILE A 866 -1.47 19.88 30.95
C ILE A 866 -2.35 20.55 32.02
N ARG A 867 -2.99 21.68 31.72
CA ARG A 867 -3.87 22.37 32.68
C ARG A 867 -5.06 21.50 33.10
N ALA A 868 -5.74 20.87 32.13
CA ALA A 868 -6.84 19.97 32.41
C ALA A 868 -6.42 18.77 33.28
N SER A 869 -5.24 18.21 33.03
CA SER A 869 -4.68 17.15 33.88
C SER A 869 -4.38 17.66 35.29
N LEU A 870 -3.88 18.88 35.44
CA LEU A 870 -3.55 19.50 36.73
C LEU A 870 -4.78 19.86 37.58
N GLU A 871 -5.94 20.14 36.97
CA GLU A 871 -7.20 20.43 37.69
C GLU A 871 -7.68 19.27 38.55
N VAL A 872 -7.29 18.04 38.21
CA VAL A 872 -7.71 16.81 38.91
C VAL A 872 -6.81 16.49 40.12
N TYR A 873 -5.66 17.16 40.27
CA TYR A 873 -4.77 16.94 41.40
C TYR A 873 -5.30 17.65 42.65
N GLU A 874 -5.33 16.95 43.79
CA GLU A 874 -5.56 17.58 45.09
C GLU A 874 -4.44 18.59 45.37
N ASP A 875 -4.78 19.83 45.75
CA ASP A 875 -3.83 20.93 45.92
C ASP A 875 -2.92 20.74 47.16
N GLY A 876 -1.88 19.94 46.98
CA GLY A 876 -0.75 19.79 47.90
C GLY A 876 0.33 20.87 47.73
N GLY A 877 0.04 21.97 47.03
CA GLY A 877 0.97 23.09 46.80
C GLY A 877 1.96 22.90 45.64
N MET A 878 1.95 21.74 44.95
CA MET A 878 2.83 21.47 43.79
C MET A 878 2.29 22.03 42.45
N VAL A 879 0.97 22.17 42.32
CA VAL A 879 0.33 22.58 41.06
C VAL A 879 0.67 24.04 40.72
N ALA A 880 0.60 24.96 41.68
CA ALA A 880 0.85 26.38 41.43
C ALA A 880 2.30 26.67 40.94
N PRO A 881 3.37 26.10 41.53
CA PRO A 881 4.73 26.22 41.01
C PRO A 881 4.92 25.61 39.63
N TYR A 882 4.24 24.51 39.32
CA TYR A 882 4.27 23.89 37.99
C TYR A 882 3.59 24.80 36.96
N LEU A 883 2.39 25.32 37.25
CA LEU A 883 1.68 26.29 36.40
C LEU A 883 2.49 27.57 36.19
N ALA A 884 3.24 28.02 37.21
CA ALA A 884 4.12 29.18 37.10
C ALA A 884 5.28 28.98 36.11
N SER A 885 5.61 27.72 35.77
CA SER A 885 6.62 27.37 34.75
C SER A 885 6.07 27.36 33.31
N MET A 886 4.77 27.60 33.14
CA MET A 886 4.07 27.69 31.86
C MET A 886 3.63 29.13 31.54
N PRO A 887 3.26 29.44 30.29
CA PRO A 887 2.68 30.75 29.96
C PRO A 887 1.33 30.95 30.67
N GLN A 888 1.03 32.20 31.05
CA GLN A 888 -0.30 32.54 31.59
C GLN A 888 -1.36 32.29 30.50
N ALA A 889 -2.54 31.79 30.91
CA ALA A 889 -3.65 31.61 29.99
C ALA A 889 -4.06 32.99 29.43
N THR A 890 -3.92 33.18 28.12
CA THR A 890 -4.57 34.29 27.42
C THR A 890 -6.05 33.96 27.37
N GLY A 891 -6.86 34.75 28.08
CA GLY A 891 -8.32 34.61 28.11
C GLY A 891 -8.98 34.89 26.78
#